data_AF-A0A9P9PQJ2-F1
#
_entry.id   AF-A0A9P9PQJ2-F1
#
_cell.length_a   1.000
_cell.length_b   1.000
_cell.length_c   1.000
_cell.angle_alpha   90.00
_cell.angle_beta   90.00
_cell.angle_gamma   90.00
#
_symmetry.space_group_name_H-M   'P 1'
#
loop_
_entity.id
_entity.type
_entity.pdbx_description
1 polymer ?
#
loop_
_entity_poly.entity_id
_entity_poly.type
_entity_poly.pdbx_seq_one_letter_code
_entity_poly.pdbx_strand_id
1 'polypeptide(L)'
;MPVGARIRRNGQPQACEPCRKTKVRCDHGHPRCSRCIMRRLDCVYHPAPMTKNPDLYSPPPSSQGARGFNNSQSNPLSSILSPMEPPHINNNSTRTSSSGTASPSLSGASYQNGSHGPQNTLFEKEGVSYGTTRYSAIFSENQASFGPAIGTVAEESSLRATFVSPRGPGVDMSNSQQELAITTLLGFPTFRTCEILMKNIESFHDIWISPVMIRHCLNQLWTEYGHCLGNDRSRASVLELADELIENGKSSLPQSSNPGERDNNWVNWFGGPRLRWEMIGILFTWAGMAFKHQQDWDPIFDMPEQEGRNRNTSAEKMRVGAKACLQLCEDFSEINEVIVVLMKNFAKLHSQIISDESDRLRMHFGATGSAIVTSGLHRQSFSPEVTPLSQHRARLATSFFHLDKCDSLFLGRPPILDQRYCHIPQPLDLSEEDLYSGPERLAAAVRRLDSDGWNTDKQISSVTCLRAVSLLSPIREEILRLSLSANIQYTKAQIDDLVVQLEQITNTYPEHIRYRSLEQNHAGEVQTRAPHEIYLITRIQLDVLQCAFLLQRLLVSRGLSNGQELFNIAQEMISVVLSLWSDREQLRVYNFSFDWIILSYGIPCAGILCLELLRASNLAPPMPATEALPIPTPVQLSRSEVVQTLTMFIAFLSWIRPTDNNVQLCGKFKKVVKRIIDTAIDAPRPTFTGQQRTPLPVQRLSETPQPQMLPHDPLQQAPLHTAEPQNGIDFMNDFDPAMIAMDDLDWLNTVDWTQGDWLDPFQVNKFCEMASDKKFLPEPPASYLPVENPTPSFWHENLHELHDARSTPDLPPASDVVIIGAGYAGIATAYHLKKGECRNSLSVTLLEARGICSGATGRNGGHLRPDMYGHIPKYIARAGLKAGLEIAEFEVAHLEAIKKLIEKENIDCDFTLTRTVDVWINKTAAVKAREVYDFMSSRNLAYMDDVFFSRSEDAENISGIKGAQACATYTAGTLSPYKLILRLAEILVEEKLLNIQTNTPVTSVSPDPKGGFIITTPRGTTHAKKVVYANNAHIAGLLPEYRNAIVPCKGICSHITVPADTRAPHLTNSYIIREDDSTLAYLTPKIDGSIVVGGASSKFKPFPEEWYNNVDDSTLIEPGKDHFDTYMQRFFHGWENTGAKVDKIWSGVMGYSFDSNPHIGVLPKKEKPKSKKWWWPWGATEKDEQFVLAGFNGHGMPVIWLAAKGVAEMVSQGWDFEKTGMPSLFKTTTERIEKSLGSQDGGDIMA
;
A
#
# COMPACT_ATOMS: atom_id res chain seq x y z
N MET A 1 61.95 -11.69 -45.29
CA MET A 1 60.50 -12.04 -45.25
C MET A 1 60.04 -12.28 -46.68
N PRO A 2 58.92 -12.99 -46.92
CA PRO A 2 58.29 -13.05 -48.25
C PRO A 2 57.92 -11.63 -48.73
N VAL A 3 58.14 -11.35 -50.01
CA VAL A 3 57.86 -10.04 -50.61
C VAL A 3 56.35 -9.80 -50.60
N GLY A 4 55.91 -8.73 -49.91
CA GLY A 4 54.49 -8.33 -49.84
C GLY A 4 53.78 -8.57 -48.49
N ALA A 5 54.42 -9.18 -47.50
CA ALA A 5 53.82 -9.37 -46.17
C ALA A 5 53.62 -8.03 -45.43
N ARG A 6 52.37 -7.56 -45.30
CA ARG A 6 52.04 -6.31 -44.60
C ARG A 6 52.28 -6.40 -43.08
N ILE A 7 52.72 -5.29 -42.50
CA ILE A 7 53.11 -5.16 -41.09
C ILE A 7 52.05 -4.36 -40.33
N ARG A 8 51.77 -4.73 -39.06
CA ARG A 8 50.83 -4.03 -38.18
C ARG A 8 51.47 -2.76 -37.57
N ARG A 9 50.66 -1.85 -37.01
CA ARG A 9 51.16 -0.61 -36.35
C ARG A 9 52.21 -0.84 -35.24
N ASN A 10 52.30 -2.05 -34.67
CA ASN A 10 53.31 -2.44 -33.68
C ASN A 10 54.54 -3.17 -34.27
N GLY A 11 54.84 -3.01 -35.56
CA GLY A 11 56.03 -3.59 -36.21
C GLY A 11 55.99 -5.09 -36.48
N GLN A 12 54.94 -5.81 -36.04
CA GLN A 12 54.81 -7.25 -36.22
C GLN A 12 54.06 -7.63 -37.52
N PRO A 13 54.47 -8.68 -38.26
CA PRO A 13 53.78 -9.13 -39.48
C PRO A 13 52.31 -9.49 -39.25
N GLN A 14 51.42 -9.03 -40.13
CA GLN A 14 49.98 -9.30 -40.04
C GLN A 14 49.69 -10.79 -40.22
N ALA A 15 49.17 -11.47 -39.19
CA ALA A 15 48.69 -12.85 -39.31
C ALA A 15 47.51 -12.97 -40.31
N CYS A 16 47.42 -14.11 -41.00
CA CYS A 16 46.31 -14.44 -41.90
C CYS A 16 44.98 -14.52 -41.18
N GLU A 17 43.87 -14.38 -41.91
CA GLU A 17 42.54 -14.22 -41.35
C GLU A 17 42.06 -15.42 -40.49
N PRO A 18 42.29 -16.71 -40.87
CA PRO A 18 41.91 -17.83 -40.02
C PRO A 18 42.67 -17.83 -38.68
N CYS A 19 43.98 -17.58 -38.71
CA CYS A 19 44.79 -17.48 -37.50
C CYS A 19 44.43 -16.25 -36.66
N ARG A 20 44.08 -15.12 -37.29
CA ARG A 20 43.59 -13.91 -36.60
C ARG A 20 42.28 -14.20 -35.86
N LYS A 21 41.29 -14.79 -36.54
CA LYS A 21 39.98 -15.13 -35.95
C LYS A 21 40.11 -16.15 -34.81
N THR A 22 40.96 -17.17 -34.97
CA THR A 22 41.23 -18.18 -33.92
C THR A 22 42.30 -17.77 -32.91
N LYS A 23 42.74 -16.49 -32.90
CA LYS A 23 43.72 -15.91 -31.95
C LYS A 23 45.07 -16.65 -31.85
N VAL A 24 45.45 -17.48 -32.82
CA VAL A 24 46.72 -18.22 -32.84
C VAL A 24 47.82 -17.50 -33.62
N ARG A 25 49.09 -17.68 -33.22
CA ARG A 25 50.25 -17.12 -33.93
C ARG A 25 50.40 -17.80 -35.30
N CYS A 26 50.33 -17.00 -36.36
CA CYS A 26 50.67 -17.42 -37.73
C CYS A 26 52.19 -17.56 -37.89
N ASP A 27 52.62 -18.48 -38.76
CA ASP A 27 54.01 -18.71 -39.16
C ASP A 27 54.42 -17.99 -40.47
N HIS A 28 53.45 -17.37 -41.15
CA HIS A 28 53.63 -16.53 -42.35
C HIS A 28 54.33 -17.18 -43.56
N GLY A 29 54.31 -18.51 -43.65
CA GLY A 29 54.63 -19.23 -44.88
C GLY A 29 53.72 -18.81 -46.06
N HIS A 30 54.27 -18.83 -47.27
CA HIS A 30 53.62 -18.40 -48.51
C HIS A 30 53.72 -19.53 -49.56
N PRO A 31 52.69 -19.82 -50.36
CA PRO A 31 51.42 -19.09 -50.52
C PRO A 31 50.43 -19.26 -49.35
N ARG A 32 50.53 -20.34 -48.56
CA ARG A 32 49.67 -20.60 -47.39
C ARG A 32 50.54 -20.92 -46.18
N CYS A 33 50.17 -20.44 -44.99
CA CYS A 33 50.94 -20.71 -43.78
C CYS A 33 50.77 -22.17 -43.32
N SER A 34 51.79 -22.71 -42.67
CA SER A 34 51.90 -24.12 -42.26
C SER A 34 50.72 -24.56 -41.39
N ARG A 35 50.23 -23.68 -40.51
CA ARG A 35 49.05 -23.94 -39.68
C ARG A 35 47.75 -24.02 -40.49
N CYS A 36 47.60 -23.23 -41.55
CA CYS A 36 46.46 -23.31 -42.46
C CYS A 36 46.55 -24.55 -43.37
N ILE A 37 47.76 -24.95 -43.80
CA ILE A 37 47.98 -26.21 -44.54
C ILE A 37 47.58 -27.42 -43.69
N MET A 38 48.11 -27.55 -42.47
CA MET A 38 47.76 -28.66 -41.55
C MET A 38 46.26 -28.73 -41.26
N ARG A 39 45.58 -27.60 -41.07
CA ARG A 39 44.13 -27.54 -40.80
C ARG A 39 43.27 -27.52 -42.07
N ARG A 40 43.87 -27.61 -43.27
CA ARG A 40 43.22 -27.47 -44.59
C ARG A 40 42.42 -26.17 -44.80
N LEU A 41 42.61 -25.15 -43.94
CA LEU A 41 41.92 -23.86 -43.98
C LEU A 41 42.49 -22.95 -45.08
N ASP A 42 41.65 -22.21 -45.77
CA ASP A 42 42.11 -21.27 -46.80
C ASP A 42 42.80 -20.04 -46.19
N CYS A 43 43.96 -19.64 -46.75
CA CYS A 43 44.93 -18.80 -46.05
C CYS A 43 45.00 -17.39 -46.62
N VAL A 44 43.94 -16.61 -46.40
CA VAL A 44 43.81 -15.24 -46.92
C VAL A 44 44.40 -14.20 -45.97
N TYR A 45 45.07 -13.18 -46.50
CA TYR A 45 45.59 -12.01 -45.78
C TYR A 45 44.83 -10.75 -46.22
N HIS A 46 43.90 -10.26 -45.41
CA HIS A 46 43.03 -9.14 -45.81
C HIS A 46 43.79 -7.80 -45.86
N PRO A 47 43.75 -7.04 -46.98
CA PRO A 47 44.46 -5.77 -47.14
C PRO A 47 43.71 -4.61 -46.44
N ALA A 48 43.76 -4.60 -45.10
CA ALA A 48 43.11 -3.66 -44.17
C ALA A 48 41.57 -3.72 -44.10
N PRO A 49 40.98 -3.55 -42.90
CA PRO A 49 39.59 -3.13 -42.72
C PRO A 49 39.49 -1.60 -42.48
N MET A 50 38.30 -1.01 -42.69
CA MET A 50 37.90 0.37 -42.34
C MET A 50 38.52 1.53 -43.15
N THR A 51 38.06 1.80 -44.39
CA THR A 51 37.96 3.19 -44.93
C THR A 51 37.12 3.32 -46.22
N LYS A 52 36.33 4.41 -46.33
CA LYS A 52 35.74 5.05 -47.55
C LYS A 52 34.67 4.27 -48.36
N ASN A 53 33.83 4.92 -49.19
CA ASN A 53 33.05 6.20 -49.11
C ASN A 53 31.95 6.17 -50.22
N PRO A 54 31.03 7.16 -50.34
CA PRO A 54 29.81 7.03 -51.15
C PRO A 54 29.90 7.54 -52.61
N ASP A 55 28.78 7.34 -53.32
CA ASP A 55 28.34 7.88 -54.63
C ASP A 55 29.10 7.47 -55.90
N LEU A 56 28.34 6.87 -56.85
CA LEU A 56 28.29 7.15 -58.31
C LEU A 56 27.54 6.03 -59.09
N TYR A 57 26.42 6.41 -59.72
CA TYR A 57 25.72 5.78 -60.88
C TYR A 57 25.25 4.30 -60.89
N SER A 58 24.04 4.13 -61.45
CA SER A 58 23.40 2.89 -61.93
C SER A 58 23.36 2.89 -63.49
N PRO A 59 22.77 1.92 -64.22
CA PRO A 59 22.24 0.60 -63.83
C PRO A 59 22.82 -0.59 -64.70
N PRO A 60 22.10 -1.41 -65.51
CA PRO A 60 22.26 -2.88 -65.47
C PRO A 60 22.75 -3.54 -66.78
N PRO A 61 23.06 -4.86 -66.75
CA PRO A 61 22.19 -5.84 -67.44
C PRO A 61 22.15 -7.22 -66.72
N SER A 62 21.30 -8.22 -67.01
CA SER A 62 19.93 -8.37 -67.54
C SER A 62 19.76 -9.85 -67.96
N SER A 63 18.63 -10.50 -67.64
CA SER A 63 18.06 -11.68 -68.34
C SER A 63 18.81 -13.04 -68.21
N GLN A 64 18.21 -14.24 -68.37
CA GLN A 64 16.84 -14.73 -68.70
C GLN A 64 16.51 -15.93 -67.77
N GLY A 65 15.29 -16.45 -67.59
CA GLY A 65 13.92 -16.16 -68.06
C GLY A 65 12.91 -16.95 -67.18
N ALA A 66 11.66 -16.52 -66.98
CA ALA A 66 10.48 -16.78 -67.83
C ALA A 66 10.11 -18.29 -67.92
N ARG A 67 8.86 -18.77 -67.73
CA ARG A 67 7.49 -18.20 -67.72
C ARG A 67 6.60 -18.98 -66.71
N GLY A 68 5.41 -18.56 -66.27
CA GLY A 68 4.72 -17.27 -66.44
C GLY A 68 3.21 -17.33 -66.08
N PHE A 69 2.65 -16.16 -65.74
CA PHE A 69 1.27 -15.68 -65.98
C PHE A 69 0.05 -16.61 -65.84
N ASN A 70 -0.91 -16.20 -65.00
CA ASN A 70 -1.97 -15.30 -65.50
C ASN A 70 -2.72 -14.52 -64.40
N ASN A 71 -3.48 -13.50 -64.81
CA ASN A 71 -4.21 -12.55 -63.96
C ASN A 71 -5.56 -12.22 -64.61
N SER A 72 -6.70 -12.27 -63.90
CA SER A 72 -7.94 -11.51 -64.24
C SER A 72 -9.14 -11.75 -63.30
N GLN A 73 -9.57 -10.67 -62.65
CA GLN A 73 -10.96 -10.14 -62.58
C GLN A 73 -12.18 -11.07 -62.85
N SER A 74 -13.10 -11.15 -61.87
CA SER A 74 -14.55 -10.90 -62.10
C SER A 74 -15.38 -10.73 -60.81
N ASN A 75 -15.81 -9.49 -60.54
CA ASN A 75 -17.12 -9.14 -59.96
C ASN A 75 -17.96 -8.57 -61.15
N PRO A 76 -19.31 -8.34 -61.09
CA PRO A 76 -20.13 -8.04 -59.90
C PRO A 76 -21.62 -8.53 -59.93
N LEU A 77 -22.45 -8.06 -58.97
CA LEU A 77 -23.94 -7.96 -58.99
C LEU A 77 -24.74 -9.31 -59.02
N SER A 78 -25.98 -9.44 -58.55
CA SER A 78 -26.92 -8.66 -57.69
C SER A 78 -27.93 -9.68 -57.05
N SER A 79 -28.96 -9.37 -56.23
CA SER A 79 -29.60 -8.10 -55.82
C SER A 79 -30.38 -8.27 -54.50
N ILE A 80 -30.52 -7.13 -53.81
CA ILE A 80 -31.47 -6.75 -52.76
C ILE A 80 -32.87 -7.42 -52.87
N LEU A 81 -33.46 -7.85 -51.73
CA LEU A 81 -34.83 -7.47 -51.26
C LEU A 81 -35.28 -8.25 -50.00
N SER A 82 -35.77 -7.54 -48.97
CA SER A 82 -36.77 -8.05 -48.01
C SER A 82 -38.17 -7.74 -48.54
N PRO A 83 -39.23 -8.53 -48.24
CA PRO A 83 -40.14 -8.11 -47.16
C PRO A 83 -40.98 -9.21 -46.45
N MET A 84 -41.67 -8.80 -45.36
CA MET A 84 -42.99 -9.27 -44.85
C MET A 84 -43.25 -10.74 -44.40
N GLU A 85 -43.39 -10.91 -43.08
CA GLU A 85 -44.62 -11.18 -42.27
C GLU A 85 -45.86 -12.01 -42.80
N PRO A 86 -46.76 -12.50 -41.90
CA PRO A 86 -47.33 -13.86 -41.98
C PRO A 86 -48.87 -13.99 -42.10
N PRO A 87 -49.40 -15.23 -42.11
CA PRO A 87 -50.51 -15.66 -41.22
C PRO A 87 -50.24 -17.07 -40.60
N HIS A 88 -51.05 -17.81 -39.81
CA HIS A 88 -52.44 -17.83 -39.27
C HIS A 88 -52.39 -18.40 -37.79
N ILE A 89 -53.37 -18.40 -36.85
CA ILE A 89 -54.86 -18.44 -36.80
C ILE A 89 -55.46 -19.87 -36.97
N ASN A 90 -56.32 -20.46 -36.10
CA ASN A 90 -56.91 -20.04 -34.80
C ASN A 90 -57.59 -21.20 -34.03
N ASN A 91 -57.87 -21.00 -32.72
CA ASN A 91 -59.21 -21.15 -32.07
C ASN A 91 -59.10 -20.94 -30.53
N ASN A 92 -59.71 -19.90 -29.92
CA ASN A 92 -61.15 -19.72 -29.56
C ASN A 92 -61.59 -20.53 -28.34
N SER A 93 -62.21 -19.97 -27.28
CA SER A 93 -62.60 -18.59 -26.89
C SER A 93 -62.57 -18.48 -25.33
N THR A 94 -62.93 -17.41 -24.57
CA THR A 94 -63.84 -16.27 -24.74
C THR A 94 -63.59 -15.16 -23.67
N ARG A 95 -63.93 -13.89 -23.97
CA ARG A 95 -64.38 -12.73 -23.12
C ARG A 95 -64.11 -12.71 -21.58
N THR A 96 -63.84 -11.56 -20.92
CA THR A 96 -64.32 -10.17 -21.15
C THR A 96 -63.34 -9.11 -20.62
N SER A 97 -63.59 -7.82 -20.90
CA SER A 97 -62.71 -6.66 -20.62
C SER A 97 -63.21 -5.70 -19.53
N SER A 98 -62.30 -5.12 -18.75
CA SER A 98 -62.34 -3.70 -18.33
C SER A 98 -61.00 -3.24 -17.73
N SER A 99 -60.68 -1.95 -17.84
CA SER A 99 -59.41 -1.33 -17.40
C SER A 99 -59.47 -0.75 -15.99
N GLY A 100 -58.38 -0.85 -15.22
CA GLY A 100 -58.17 -0.18 -13.92
C GLY A 100 -56.68 0.00 -13.63
N THR A 101 -56.31 0.97 -12.80
CA THR A 101 -54.91 1.46 -12.67
C THR A 101 -54.28 1.24 -11.29
N ALA A 102 -52.94 1.18 -11.30
CA ALA A 102 -51.98 1.57 -10.26
C ALA A 102 -51.45 0.53 -9.25
N SER A 103 -50.23 0.84 -8.79
CA SER A 103 -49.49 0.38 -7.59
C SER A 103 -48.90 -1.05 -7.56
N PRO A 104 -47.56 -1.18 -7.41
CA PRO A 104 -46.92 -2.43 -7.02
C PRO A 104 -46.80 -2.54 -5.49
N SER A 105 -47.04 -3.73 -4.94
CA SER A 105 -46.78 -4.06 -3.53
C SER A 105 -45.94 -5.32 -3.42
N LEU A 106 -44.68 -5.18 -2.99
CA LEU A 106 -43.86 -6.29 -2.53
C LEU A 106 -44.23 -6.62 -1.07
N SER A 107 -44.61 -7.87 -0.82
CA SER A 107 -44.74 -8.47 0.51
C SER A 107 -44.19 -9.89 0.45
N GLY A 108 -43.43 -10.29 1.46
CA GLY A 108 -42.56 -11.48 1.39
C GLY A 108 -43.29 -12.81 1.23
N ALA A 109 -42.56 -13.79 0.67
CA ALA A 109 -42.94 -15.19 0.67
C ALA A 109 -41.93 -15.98 1.52
N SER A 110 -42.42 -16.62 2.59
CA SER A 110 -41.62 -17.48 3.46
C SER A 110 -41.31 -18.81 2.78
N TYR A 111 -40.07 -19.27 2.89
CA TYR A 111 -39.67 -20.60 2.39
C TYR A 111 -40.16 -21.69 3.34
N GLN A 112 -41.27 -22.34 2.98
CA GLN A 112 -41.66 -23.63 3.56
C GLN A 112 -40.98 -24.79 2.82
N ASN A 113 -40.71 -25.88 3.54
CA ASN A 113 -40.06 -27.08 2.99
C ASN A 113 -40.87 -27.69 1.83
N GLY A 114 -40.26 -27.78 0.65
CA GLY A 114 -40.78 -28.47 -0.53
C GLY A 114 -39.98 -29.73 -0.83
N SER A 115 -40.67 -30.84 -1.10
CA SER A 115 -40.07 -32.17 -1.33
C SER A 115 -39.03 -32.21 -2.45
N HIS A 116 -37.85 -32.80 -2.17
CA HIS A 116 -36.77 -32.97 -3.14
C HIS A 116 -37.18 -33.83 -4.34
N GLY A 117 -37.13 -33.25 -5.54
CA GLY A 117 -36.71 -33.97 -6.75
C GLY A 117 -35.24 -33.64 -7.04
N PRO A 118 -34.47 -34.54 -7.70
CA PRO A 118 -33.05 -34.31 -7.97
C PRO A 118 -32.86 -33.25 -9.06
N GLN A 119 -32.70 -31.98 -8.65
CA GLN A 119 -32.14 -30.95 -9.53
C GLN A 119 -30.63 -31.17 -9.61
N ASN A 120 -30.15 -31.77 -10.69
CA ASN A 120 -28.72 -31.75 -11.02
C ASN A 120 -28.34 -30.30 -11.38
N THR A 121 -27.89 -29.49 -10.41
CA THR A 121 -27.29 -28.19 -10.72
C THR A 121 -25.84 -28.38 -11.19
N LEU A 122 -25.37 -27.50 -12.07
CA LEU A 122 -24.11 -27.63 -12.83
C LEU A 122 -22.83 -27.55 -11.98
N PHE A 123 -22.94 -27.52 -10.65
CA PHE A 123 -21.83 -27.20 -9.73
C PHE A 123 -21.80 -28.05 -8.44
N GLU A 124 -22.82 -28.87 -8.16
CA GLU A 124 -22.90 -29.67 -6.93
C GLU A 124 -22.06 -30.95 -7.01
N LYS A 125 -20.80 -30.84 -6.55
CA LYS A 125 -19.98 -31.97 -6.11
C LYS A 125 -19.37 -31.66 -4.75
N GLU A 126 -19.65 -32.51 -3.78
CA GLU A 126 -19.30 -32.33 -2.38
C GLU A 126 -17.79 -32.32 -2.14
N GLY A 127 -17.31 -31.41 -1.29
CA GLY A 127 -15.97 -31.46 -0.70
C GLY A 127 -14.77 -31.27 -1.63
N VAL A 128 -14.96 -31.08 -2.94
CA VAL A 128 -13.85 -30.94 -3.91
C VAL A 128 -13.39 -29.48 -4.00
N SER A 129 -12.09 -29.24 -3.81
CA SER A 129 -11.46 -27.93 -4.02
C SER A 129 -11.77 -27.34 -5.40
N TYR A 130 -12.01 -26.03 -5.44
CA TYR A 130 -12.47 -25.32 -6.64
C TYR A 130 -11.30 -24.94 -7.56
N GLY A 131 -10.80 -25.94 -8.30
CA GLY A 131 -9.74 -25.78 -9.31
C GLY A 131 -10.10 -24.86 -10.50
N THR A 132 -9.10 -24.52 -11.30
CA THR A 132 -9.17 -23.54 -12.39
C THR A 132 -10.18 -23.91 -13.48
N THR A 133 -11.30 -23.19 -13.51
CA THR A 133 -12.38 -23.25 -14.52
C THR A 133 -12.96 -24.66 -14.78
N ARG A 134 -14.09 -24.98 -14.15
CA ARG A 134 -14.86 -26.23 -14.37
C ARG A 134 -15.47 -26.41 -15.78
N TYR A 135 -15.00 -25.74 -16.84
CA TYR A 135 -15.38 -26.06 -18.23
C TYR A 135 -15.04 -27.50 -18.61
N SER A 136 -14.04 -28.10 -17.94
CA SER A 136 -13.68 -29.51 -18.07
C SER A 136 -14.71 -30.47 -17.44
N ALA A 137 -15.61 -29.99 -16.57
CA ALA A 137 -16.56 -30.84 -15.85
C ALA A 137 -17.51 -31.59 -16.80
N ILE A 138 -17.90 -30.97 -17.92
CA ILE A 138 -18.68 -31.58 -19.02
C ILE A 138 -18.09 -32.93 -19.47
N PHE A 139 -16.76 -33.07 -19.55
CA PHE A 139 -16.12 -34.33 -19.95
C PHE A 139 -16.20 -35.42 -18.88
N SER A 140 -16.27 -35.03 -17.59
CA SER A 140 -16.45 -35.96 -16.46
C SER A 140 -17.92 -36.31 -16.19
N GLU A 141 -18.84 -35.37 -16.45
CA GLU A 141 -20.29 -35.57 -16.37
C GLU A 141 -20.78 -36.48 -17.50
N ASN A 142 -20.25 -36.27 -18.70
CA ASN A 142 -20.55 -37.06 -19.89
C ASN A 142 -19.50 -38.17 -20.14
N GLN A 143 -18.78 -38.62 -19.10
CA GLN A 143 -17.70 -39.61 -19.25
C GLN A 143 -18.21 -40.93 -19.86
N ALA A 144 -19.46 -41.32 -19.59
CA ALA A 144 -20.11 -42.46 -20.23
C ALA A 144 -20.34 -42.26 -21.74
N SER A 145 -20.62 -41.03 -22.17
CA SER A 145 -20.83 -40.66 -23.58
C SER A 145 -19.52 -40.49 -24.35
N PHE A 146 -18.47 -39.99 -23.69
CA PHE A 146 -17.14 -39.79 -24.28
C PHE A 146 -16.24 -41.03 -24.22
N GLY A 147 -16.49 -41.97 -23.30
CA GLY A 147 -15.71 -43.21 -23.14
C GLY A 147 -15.43 -43.98 -24.44
N PRO A 148 -16.44 -44.24 -25.30
CA PRO A 148 -16.24 -44.91 -26.59
C PRO A 148 -15.35 -44.14 -27.57
N ALA A 149 -15.30 -42.81 -27.49
CA ALA A 149 -14.48 -41.95 -28.36
C ALA A 149 -13.04 -41.75 -27.83
N ILE A 150 -12.81 -41.98 -26.53
CA ILE A 150 -11.50 -41.88 -25.86
C ILE A 150 -10.78 -43.25 -25.84
N GLY A 151 -11.45 -44.33 -26.27
CA GLY A 151 -11.08 -45.75 -26.14
C GLY A 151 -9.79 -46.25 -26.80
N THR A 152 -8.87 -45.38 -27.25
CA THR A 152 -7.50 -45.74 -27.65
C THR A 152 -6.42 -44.79 -27.11
N VAL A 153 -6.76 -43.86 -26.22
CA VAL A 153 -5.81 -42.90 -25.61
C VAL A 153 -5.49 -43.26 -24.15
N ALA A 154 -6.38 -43.99 -23.48
CA ALA A 154 -6.31 -44.23 -22.04
C ALA A 154 -5.18 -45.18 -21.58
N GLU A 155 -4.59 -45.99 -22.46
CA GLU A 155 -3.57 -46.99 -22.09
C GLU A 155 -2.15 -46.42 -21.94
N GLU A 156 -1.85 -45.23 -22.49
CA GLU A 156 -0.60 -44.51 -22.19
C GLU A 156 -0.72 -43.56 -20.97
N SER A 157 -1.93 -43.37 -20.44
CA SER A 157 -2.21 -42.37 -19.40
C SER A 157 -2.62 -42.99 -18.06
N SER A 158 -1.68 -43.60 -17.33
CA SER A 158 -1.80 -43.86 -15.89
C SER A 158 -1.72 -42.57 -15.04
N LEU A 159 -2.07 -41.44 -15.63
CA LEU A 159 -2.10 -40.11 -15.02
C LEU A 159 -3.56 -39.74 -14.75
N ARG A 160 -4.00 -39.90 -13.49
CA ARG A 160 -5.09 -39.05 -12.99
C ARG A 160 -4.63 -37.60 -13.20
N ALA A 161 -5.40 -36.83 -13.96
CA ALA A 161 -5.08 -35.44 -14.28
C ALA A 161 -5.38 -34.51 -13.08
N THR A 162 -4.62 -34.68 -11.99
CA THR A 162 -4.43 -33.63 -10.99
C THR A 162 -3.82 -32.44 -11.72
N PHE A 163 -4.51 -31.30 -11.76
CA PHE A 163 -3.97 -30.04 -12.29
C PHE A 163 -2.98 -29.41 -11.28
N VAL A 164 -1.96 -30.19 -10.91
CA VAL A 164 -0.80 -29.76 -10.12
C VAL A 164 0.24 -29.23 -11.08
N SER A 165 0.78 -28.03 -10.81
CA SER A 165 1.88 -27.48 -11.59
C SER A 165 3.11 -28.38 -11.47
N PRO A 166 3.74 -28.82 -12.57
CA PRO A 166 4.79 -29.83 -12.52
C PRO A 166 6.13 -29.27 -12.01
N ARG A 167 6.28 -29.15 -10.69
CA ARG A 167 7.55 -29.54 -10.05
C ARG A 167 7.59 -31.06 -10.04
N GLY A 168 8.63 -31.65 -10.63
CA GLY A 168 8.71 -33.10 -10.80
C GLY A 168 8.91 -33.86 -9.47
N PRO A 169 8.61 -35.16 -9.41
CA PRO A 169 8.96 -35.99 -8.26
C PRO A 169 10.49 -36.02 -8.09
N GLY A 170 10.98 -35.59 -6.92
CA GLY A 170 12.42 -35.51 -6.64
C GLY A 170 13.05 -34.12 -6.85
N VAL A 171 12.35 -33.04 -6.51
CA VAL A 171 13.02 -31.76 -6.24
C VAL A 171 13.53 -31.77 -4.80
N ASP A 172 14.85 -31.86 -4.62
CA ASP A 172 15.48 -31.60 -3.32
C ASP A 172 15.13 -30.20 -2.82
N MET A 173 14.89 -30.06 -1.52
CA MET A 173 14.54 -28.78 -0.89
C MET A 173 15.60 -27.72 -1.18
N SER A 174 15.19 -26.48 -1.50
CA SER A 174 16.17 -25.40 -1.56
C SER A 174 16.70 -25.13 -0.15
N ASN A 175 18.02 -25.02 0.00
CA ASN A 175 18.68 -24.82 1.30
C ASN A 175 18.06 -23.65 2.12
N SER A 176 17.49 -22.64 1.44
CA SER A 176 16.74 -21.54 2.05
C SER A 176 15.45 -21.95 2.80
N GLN A 177 14.70 -22.93 2.30
CA GLN A 177 13.47 -23.41 2.94
C GLN A 177 13.79 -24.29 4.15
N GLN A 178 14.80 -25.16 4.03
CA GLN A 178 15.30 -25.97 5.15
C GLN A 178 15.89 -25.08 6.25
N GLU A 179 16.63 -24.02 5.90
CA GLU A 179 17.12 -23.01 6.85
C GLU A 179 15.98 -22.23 7.54
N LEU A 180 14.93 -21.87 6.79
CA LEU A 180 13.73 -21.21 7.33
C LEU A 180 13.00 -22.12 8.33
N ALA A 181 12.84 -23.41 8.00
CA ALA A 181 12.24 -24.42 8.87
C ALA A 181 13.02 -24.60 10.17
N ILE A 182 14.34 -24.82 10.09
CA ILE A 182 15.24 -24.93 11.26
C ILE A 182 15.13 -23.67 12.12
N THR A 183 15.24 -22.48 11.53
CA THR A 183 15.17 -21.19 12.24
C THR A 183 13.83 -21.00 12.94
N THR A 184 12.74 -21.46 12.31
CA THR A 184 11.39 -21.37 12.86
C THR A 184 11.22 -22.28 14.09
N LEU A 185 11.65 -23.54 14.02
CA LEU A 185 11.54 -24.48 15.15
C LEU A 185 12.48 -24.14 16.32
N LEU A 186 13.66 -23.55 16.05
CA LEU A 186 14.49 -22.95 17.11
C LEU A 186 13.77 -21.77 17.81
N GLY A 187 12.93 -21.03 17.09
CA GLY A 187 12.12 -19.94 17.62
C GLY A 187 10.82 -20.36 18.34
N PHE A 188 10.44 -21.64 18.28
CA PHE A 188 9.21 -22.16 18.90
C PHE A 188 9.29 -22.10 20.44
N PRO A 189 8.19 -21.85 21.17
CA PRO A 189 8.19 -21.87 22.64
C PRO A 189 8.79 -23.14 23.27
N THR A 190 9.26 -23.04 24.51
CA THR A 190 9.64 -24.21 25.32
C THR A 190 8.40 -24.89 25.91
N PHE A 191 8.56 -26.14 26.36
CA PHE A 191 7.53 -26.84 27.13
C PHE A 191 7.05 -26.01 28.33
N ARG A 192 8.00 -25.44 29.09
CA ARG A 192 7.70 -24.57 30.25
C ARG A 192 6.93 -23.31 29.87
N THR A 193 7.27 -22.66 28.75
CA THR A 193 6.54 -21.50 28.24
C THR A 193 5.12 -21.89 27.83
N CYS A 194 4.95 -23.03 27.13
CA CYS A 194 3.62 -23.54 26.78
C CYS A 194 2.76 -23.82 28.02
N GLU A 195 3.29 -24.55 29.01
CA GLU A 195 2.60 -24.88 30.26
C GLU A 195 2.10 -23.65 31.03
N ILE A 196 2.82 -22.52 30.98
CA ILE A 196 2.37 -21.28 31.61
C ILE A 196 1.26 -20.62 30.79
N LEU A 197 1.41 -20.53 29.46
CA LEU A 197 0.39 -19.96 28.57
C LEU A 197 -0.91 -20.78 28.56
N MET A 198 -0.82 -22.11 28.72
CA MET A 198 -1.96 -23.03 28.78
C MET A 198 -2.89 -22.80 29.99
N LYS A 199 -2.43 -22.16 31.07
CA LYS A 199 -3.23 -21.96 32.30
C LYS A 199 -4.53 -21.20 32.05
N ASN A 200 -4.53 -20.25 31.11
CA ASN A 200 -5.66 -19.41 30.77
C ASN A 200 -6.31 -19.80 29.44
N ILE A 201 -6.05 -21.00 28.90
CA ILE A 201 -6.59 -21.35 27.56
C ILE A 201 -8.12 -21.41 27.53
N GLU A 202 -8.78 -21.72 28.64
CA GLU A 202 -10.25 -21.75 28.71
C GLU A 202 -10.93 -20.36 28.64
N SER A 203 -10.16 -19.25 28.62
CA SER A 203 -10.69 -17.92 28.26
C SER A 203 -10.59 -17.59 26.76
N PHE A 204 -10.05 -18.49 25.93
CA PHE A 204 -10.07 -18.37 24.47
C PHE A 204 -11.43 -18.79 23.91
N HIS A 205 -12.42 -17.88 23.95
CA HIS A 205 -13.71 -18.08 23.29
C HIS A 205 -13.67 -17.77 21.79
N ASP A 206 -12.70 -18.35 21.08
CA ASP A 206 -12.53 -18.21 19.63
C ASP A 206 -12.65 -19.57 18.95
N ILE A 207 -13.64 -19.70 18.06
CA ILE A 207 -13.99 -20.91 17.28
C ILE A 207 -12.80 -21.49 16.49
N TRP A 208 -11.78 -20.67 16.24
CA TRP A 208 -10.60 -21.03 15.45
C TRP A 208 -9.41 -21.48 16.30
N ILE A 209 -9.54 -21.48 17.63
CA ILE A 209 -8.48 -21.83 18.60
C ILE A 209 -9.10 -22.71 19.70
N SER A 210 -9.46 -23.94 19.34
CA SER A 210 -10.04 -24.92 20.27
C SER A 210 -9.08 -25.22 21.43
N PRO A 211 -9.44 -24.95 22.70
CA PRO A 211 -8.64 -25.36 23.86
C PRO A 211 -8.37 -26.87 23.90
N VAL A 212 -9.34 -27.68 23.46
CA VAL A 212 -9.21 -29.14 23.40
C VAL A 212 -8.18 -29.56 22.35
N MET A 213 -8.24 -29.01 21.13
CA MET A 213 -7.29 -29.34 20.05
C MET A 213 -5.88 -28.83 20.34
N ILE A 214 -5.72 -27.62 20.89
CA ILE A 214 -4.40 -27.08 21.27
C ILE A 214 -3.76 -27.93 22.38
N ARG A 215 -4.54 -28.32 23.41
CA ARG A 215 -4.09 -29.21 24.49
C ARG A 215 -3.67 -30.58 23.96
N HIS A 216 -4.47 -31.19 23.08
CA HIS A 216 -4.14 -32.48 22.46
C HIS A 216 -2.89 -32.40 21.58
N CYS A 217 -2.81 -31.37 20.73
CA CYS A 217 -1.66 -31.10 19.86
C CYS A 217 -0.37 -30.92 20.66
N LEU A 218 -0.36 -30.09 21.70
CA LEU A 218 0.82 -29.88 22.54
C LEU A 218 1.22 -31.17 23.28
N ASN A 219 0.25 -31.90 23.85
CA ASN A 219 0.55 -33.18 24.52
C ASN A 219 1.23 -34.17 23.56
N GLN A 220 0.76 -34.29 22.32
CA GLN A 220 1.39 -35.16 21.32
C GLN A 220 2.74 -34.61 20.82
N LEU A 221 2.84 -33.30 20.57
CA LEU A 221 4.08 -32.62 20.18
C LEU A 221 5.22 -32.91 21.18
N TRP A 222 4.92 -32.79 22.47
CA TRP A 222 5.91 -33.01 23.53
C TRP A 222 6.15 -34.49 23.85
N THR A 223 5.20 -35.38 23.56
CA THR A 223 5.38 -36.83 23.69
C THR A 223 6.28 -37.40 22.59
N GLU A 224 6.02 -37.04 21.33
CA GLU A 224 6.75 -37.56 20.17
C GLU A 224 8.06 -36.79 19.97
N TYR A 225 7.97 -35.47 19.76
CA TYR A 225 9.07 -34.60 19.35
C TYR A 225 9.67 -33.79 20.50
N GLY A 226 9.39 -34.16 21.76
CA GLY A 226 10.00 -33.54 22.94
C GLY A 226 11.53 -33.66 22.98
N HIS A 227 12.08 -34.66 22.28
CA HIS A 227 13.52 -34.81 22.07
C HIS A 227 14.07 -33.83 20.99
N CYS A 228 13.31 -33.57 19.93
CA CYS A 228 13.64 -32.57 18.90
C CYS A 228 13.59 -31.13 19.45
N LEU A 229 12.52 -30.81 20.18
CA LEU A 229 12.14 -29.48 20.66
C LEU A 229 12.45 -29.23 22.15
N GLY A 230 13.26 -30.08 22.78
CA GLY A 230 13.64 -29.94 24.19
C GLY A 230 14.39 -28.64 24.52
N ASN A 231 14.81 -28.50 25.79
CA ASN A 231 15.60 -27.34 26.23
C ASN A 231 16.99 -27.31 25.55
N ASP A 232 17.58 -28.48 25.31
CA ASP A 232 18.88 -28.65 24.64
C ASP A 232 18.75 -28.75 23.11
N ARG A 233 17.65 -28.24 22.52
CA ARG A 233 17.38 -28.34 21.07
C ARG A 233 18.52 -27.73 20.25
N SER A 234 18.91 -28.42 19.20
CA SER A 234 20.00 -28.05 18.30
C SER A 234 19.52 -27.96 16.86
N ARG A 235 20.34 -27.36 15.97
CA ARG A 235 20.06 -27.34 14.53
C ARG A 235 19.86 -28.74 13.93
N ALA A 236 20.48 -29.78 14.51
CA ALA A 236 20.30 -31.16 14.08
C ALA A 236 18.99 -31.75 14.60
N SER A 237 18.65 -31.55 15.89
CA SER A 237 17.45 -32.14 16.48
C SER A 237 16.15 -31.51 15.95
N VAL A 238 16.16 -30.23 15.56
CA VAL A 238 14.99 -29.62 14.91
C VAL A 238 14.89 -29.91 13.41
N LEU A 239 15.98 -30.36 12.76
CA LEU A 239 15.98 -30.72 11.34
C LEU A 239 15.20 -32.03 11.12
N GLU A 240 15.38 -33.02 12.00
CA GLU A 240 14.62 -34.27 12.00
C GLU A 240 13.10 -34.02 11.98
N LEU A 241 12.61 -33.15 12.87
CA LEU A 241 11.22 -32.69 12.87
C LEU A 241 10.87 -31.86 11.61
N ALA A 242 11.77 -30.98 11.13
CA ALA A 242 11.50 -30.14 9.97
C ALA A 242 11.22 -30.97 8.70
N ASP A 243 12.04 -32.00 8.46
CA ASP A 243 11.90 -32.88 7.30
C ASP A 243 10.62 -33.73 7.40
N GLU A 244 10.26 -34.24 8.59
CA GLU A 244 8.99 -34.97 8.80
C GLU A 244 7.75 -34.07 8.60
N LEU A 245 7.76 -32.84 9.10
CA LEU A 245 6.68 -31.86 8.87
C LEU A 245 6.53 -31.51 7.38
N ILE A 246 7.61 -31.56 6.60
CA ILE A 246 7.61 -31.34 5.14
C ILE A 246 6.99 -32.54 4.41
N GLU A 247 7.37 -33.78 4.75
CA GLU A 247 6.75 -34.97 4.13
C GLU A 247 5.27 -35.13 4.49
N ASN A 248 4.91 -34.90 5.77
CA ASN A 248 3.51 -34.86 6.19
C ASN A 248 2.72 -33.76 5.45
N GLY A 249 3.35 -32.63 5.15
CA GLY A 249 2.78 -31.52 4.37
C GLY A 249 2.36 -31.89 2.94
N LYS A 250 3.09 -32.80 2.28
CA LYS A 250 2.84 -33.25 0.89
C LYS A 250 1.62 -34.16 0.74
N SER A 251 1.09 -34.70 1.83
CA SER A 251 -0.08 -35.58 1.81
C SER A 251 -1.39 -34.78 1.83
N SER A 252 -2.38 -35.16 1.01
CA SER A 252 -3.75 -34.63 1.10
C SER A 252 -4.47 -35.10 2.36
N LEU A 253 -5.42 -34.30 2.86
CA LEU A 253 -6.31 -34.70 3.94
C LEU A 253 -7.40 -35.67 3.43
N PRO A 254 -8.00 -36.53 4.28
CA PRO A 254 -9.04 -37.46 3.84
C PRO A 254 -10.34 -36.72 3.48
N GLN A 255 -10.76 -36.85 2.23
CA GLN A 255 -12.09 -36.40 1.81
C GLN A 255 -13.12 -37.47 2.21
N SER A 256 -13.80 -37.27 3.33
CA SER A 256 -14.77 -38.20 3.93
C SER A 256 -15.93 -38.53 2.98
N SER A 257 -15.78 -39.59 2.21
CA SER A 257 -16.70 -40.01 1.14
C SER A 257 -17.02 -41.52 1.15
N ASN A 258 -16.44 -42.26 2.11
CA ASN A 258 -16.74 -43.67 2.39
C ASN A 258 -17.51 -43.81 3.72
N PRO A 259 -18.84 -44.05 3.72
CA PRO A 259 -19.62 -44.27 4.95
C PRO A 259 -19.23 -45.50 5.79
N GLY A 260 -18.27 -46.31 5.32
CA GLY A 260 -17.69 -47.43 6.07
C GLY A 260 -16.49 -47.06 6.95
N GLU A 261 -15.79 -45.97 6.65
CA GLU A 261 -14.59 -45.54 7.37
C GLU A 261 -14.98 -44.63 8.54
N ARG A 262 -15.29 -45.26 9.68
CA ARG A 262 -15.51 -44.56 10.96
C ARG A 262 -14.19 -43.99 11.48
N ASP A 263 -13.73 -42.88 10.90
CA ASP A 263 -12.43 -42.29 11.21
C ASP A 263 -12.44 -41.57 12.58
N ASN A 264 -12.40 -42.38 13.64
CA ASN A 264 -12.12 -41.95 15.02
C ASN A 264 -10.76 -41.24 15.16
N ASN A 265 -9.96 -41.17 14.09
CA ASN A 265 -8.62 -40.61 14.05
C ASN A 265 -8.59 -39.16 13.51
N TRP A 266 -9.75 -38.50 13.30
CA TRP A 266 -9.81 -37.10 12.81
C TRP A 266 -9.01 -36.12 13.68
N VAL A 267 -9.05 -36.26 15.01
CA VAL A 267 -8.32 -35.38 15.94
C VAL A 267 -6.79 -35.53 15.77
N ASN A 268 -6.30 -36.70 15.36
CA ASN A 268 -4.89 -36.97 15.09
C ASN A 268 -4.44 -36.48 13.70
N TRP A 269 -5.13 -35.53 13.07
CA TRP A 269 -4.60 -34.70 11.97
C TRP A 269 -4.04 -33.35 12.48
N PHE A 270 -4.23 -33.06 13.77
CA PHE A 270 -3.75 -31.85 14.44
C PHE A 270 -2.62 -32.14 15.44
N GLY A 271 -1.96 -33.31 15.35
CA GLY A 271 -0.92 -33.74 16.28
C GLY A 271 -0.32 -35.12 15.97
N GLY A 272 0.74 -35.48 16.71
CA GLY A 272 1.42 -36.77 16.62
C GLY A 272 2.22 -36.98 15.32
N PRO A 273 2.42 -38.23 14.87
CA PRO A 273 3.14 -38.57 13.63
C PRO A 273 2.53 -38.06 12.31
N ARG A 274 1.44 -37.29 12.37
CA ARG A 274 0.83 -36.59 11.21
C ARG A 274 0.78 -35.08 11.39
N LEU A 275 1.60 -34.53 12.30
CA LEU A 275 1.74 -33.10 12.50
C LEU A 275 2.28 -32.41 11.23
N ARG A 276 1.86 -31.17 11.00
CA ARG A 276 2.19 -30.39 9.80
C ARG A 276 2.53 -28.93 10.13
N TRP A 277 3.14 -28.23 9.17
CA TRP A 277 3.49 -26.81 9.28
C TRP A 277 2.29 -25.89 9.50
N GLU A 278 1.11 -26.22 8.97
CA GLU A 278 -0.12 -25.46 9.26
C GLU A 278 -0.39 -25.42 10.78
N MET A 279 -0.24 -26.57 11.45
CA MET A 279 -0.52 -26.70 12.88
C MET A 279 0.59 -26.09 13.76
N ILE A 280 1.87 -26.21 13.37
CA ILE A 280 2.96 -25.47 14.03
C ILE A 280 2.70 -23.95 13.95
N GLY A 281 2.25 -23.47 12.79
CA GLY A 281 1.82 -22.08 12.62
C GLY A 281 0.66 -21.71 13.54
N ILE A 282 -0.36 -22.58 13.68
CA ILE A 282 -1.49 -22.36 14.59
C ILE A 282 -0.98 -22.25 16.04
N LEU A 283 -0.09 -23.13 16.48
CA LEU A 283 0.53 -23.05 17.82
C LEU A 283 1.31 -21.73 18.02
N PHE A 284 2.03 -21.23 17.01
CA PHE A 284 2.63 -19.88 17.06
C PHE A 284 1.57 -18.79 17.21
N THR A 285 0.47 -18.84 16.43
CA THR A 285 -0.58 -17.81 16.52
C THR A 285 -1.27 -17.83 17.89
N TRP A 286 -1.58 -19.02 18.42
CA TRP A 286 -2.10 -19.19 19.79
C TRP A 286 -1.12 -18.64 20.83
N ALA A 287 0.16 -19.02 20.77
CA ALA A 287 1.17 -18.55 21.74
C ALA A 287 1.32 -17.03 21.71
N GLY A 288 1.29 -16.40 20.52
CA GLY A 288 1.32 -14.95 20.38
C GLY A 288 0.12 -14.26 21.00
N MET A 289 -1.08 -14.79 20.78
CA MET A 289 -2.31 -14.28 21.41
C MET A 289 -2.30 -14.52 22.93
N ALA A 290 -1.79 -15.66 23.38
CA ALA A 290 -1.67 -16.01 24.80
C ALA A 290 -0.66 -15.11 25.53
N PHE A 291 0.46 -14.71 24.90
CA PHE A 291 1.32 -13.64 25.42
C PHE A 291 0.58 -12.31 25.49
N LYS A 292 -0.18 -11.94 24.45
CA LYS A 292 -1.01 -10.73 24.43
C LYS A 292 -2.09 -10.71 25.50
N HIS A 293 -2.61 -11.86 25.94
CA HIS A 293 -3.65 -11.95 26.98
C HIS A 293 -3.10 -11.79 28.41
N GLN A 294 -1.79 -11.98 28.62
CA GLN A 294 -1.18 -11.76 29.94
C GLN A 294 -1.23 -10.29 30.38
N GLN A 295 -0.95 -10.06 31.67
CA GLN A 295 -0.75 -8.72 32.22
C GLN A 295 0.72 -8.31 32.07
N ASP A 296 1.01 -7.00 32.06
CA ASP A 296 2.37 -6.47 31.84
C ASP A 296 3.38 -6.89 32.93
N TRP A 297 2.89 -7.35 34.09
CA TRP A 297 3.66 -7.82 35.25
C TRP A 297 3.55 -9.35 35.46
N ASP A 298 3.17 -10.12 34.44
CA ASP A 298 3.13 -11.59 34.58
C ASP A 298 4.56 -12.19 34.64
N PRO A 299 4.88 -13.08 35.61
CA PRO A 299 6.21 -13.67 35.77
C PRO A 299 6.74 -14.47 34.58
N ILE A 300 5.92 -14.76 33.55
CA ILE A 300 6.41 -15.31 32.29
C ILE A 300 7.43 -14.41 31.62
N PHE A 301 7.32 -13.08 31.75
CA PHE A 301 8.23 -12.11 31.11
C PHE A 301 9.59 -11.99 31.81
N ASP A 302 9.67 -12.34 33.10
CA ASP A 302 10.92 -12.42 33.86
C ASP A 302 11.74 -13.70 33.56
N MET A 303 11.19 -14.64 32.78
CA MET A 303 11.92 -15.87 32.44
C MET A 303 13.11 -15.58 31.49
N PRO A 304 14.29 -16.19 31.69
CA PRO A 304 15.45 -15.99 30.81
C PRO A 304 15.16 -16.25 29.32
N GLU A 305 14.29 -17.22 29.04
CA GLU A 305 13.80 -17.59 27.70
C GLU A 305 13.06 -16.45 26.96
N GLN A 306 12.57 -15.44 27.69
CA GLN A 306 11.97 -14.24 27.09
C GLN A 306 13.00 -13.17 26.70
N GLU A 307 14.26 -13.27 27.11
CA GLU A 307 15.35 -12.38 26.68
C GLU A 307 15.01 -10.88 26.85
N GLY A 308 14.24 -10.54 27.89
CA GLY A 308 13.77 -9.17 28.17
C GLY A 308 12.55 -8.69 27.35
N ARG A 309 11.85 -9.59 26.65
CA ARG A 309 10.60 -9.27 25.93
C ARG A 309 9.41 -9.10 26.87
N ASN A 310 8.46 -8.27 26.42
CA ASN A 310 7.15 -8.06 27.05
C ASN A 310 6.03 -8.67 26.19
N ARG A 311 4.76 -8.56 26.62
CA ARG A 311 3.59 -9.10 25.90
C ARG A 311 3.55 -8.74 24.41
N ASN A 312 3.97 -7.53 24.03
CA ASN A 312 3.94 -7.07 22.64
C ASN A 312 5.13 -7.62 21.83
N THR A 313 6.35 -7.62 22.37
CA THR A 313 7.52 -8.12 21.65
C THR A 313 7.63 -9.65 21.62
N SER A 314 7.08 -10.37 22.61
CA SER A 314 6.89 -11.83 22.53
C SER A 314 5.78 -12.21 21.54
N ALA A 315 4.66 -11.48 21.51
CA ALA A 315 3.62 -11.71 20.50
C ALA A 315 4.14 -11.48 19.07
N GLU A 316 4.95 -10.43 18.84
CA GLU A 316 5.59 -10.19 17.54
C GLU A 316 6.60 -11.29 17.16
N LYS A 317 7.41 -11.80 18.10
CA LYS A 317 8.30 -12.97 17.86
C LYS A 317 7.48 -14.20 17.42
N MET A 318 6.31 -14.42 18.02
CA MET A 318 5.41 -15.50 17.62
C MET A 318 4.74 -15.24 16.26
N ARG A 319 4.36 -13.99 15.96
CA ARG A 319 3.80 -13.59 14.65
C ARG A 319 4.81 -13.80 13.51
N VAL A 320 6.11 -13.57 13.76
CA VAL A 320 7.18 -13.89 12.81
C VAL A 320 7.27 -15.41 12.57
N GLY A 321 7.23 -16.23 13.62
CA GLY A 321 7.19 -17.70 13.49
C GLY A 321 5.97 -18.20 12.70
N ALA A 322 4.79 -17.67 13.00
CA ALA A 322 3.57 -17.98 12.24
C ALA A 322 3.66 -17.57 10.76
N LYS A 323 4.30 -16.42 10.44
CA LYS A 323 4.56 -16.03 9.05
C LYS A 323 5.49 -17.02 8.35
N ALA A 324 6.57 -17.46 9.01
CA ALA A 324 7.48 -18.45 8.44
C ALA A 324 6.77 -19.78 8.16
N CYS A 325 5.87 -20.21 9.04
CA CYS A 325 5.02 -21.39 8.81
C CYS A 325 4.10 -21.22 7.59
N LEU A 326 3.48 -20.05 7.40
CA LEU A 326 2.71 -19.75 6.18
C LEU A 326 3.58 -19.87 4.92
N GLN A 327 4.80 -19.32 4.94
CA GLN A 327 5.72 -19.38 3.80
C GLN A 327 6.22 -20.81 3.51
N LEU A 328 6.37 -21.64 4.54
CA LEU A 328 6.68 -23.07 4.39
C LEU A 328 5.50 -23.87 3.81
N CYS A 329 4.27 -23.34 3.91
CA CYS A 329 3.08 -23.96 3.32
C CYS A 329 2.82 -23.53 1.85
N GLU A 330 3.52 -22.52 1.32
CA GLU A 330 3.29 -21.99 -0.05
C GLU A 330 3.57 -23.03 -1.16
N ASP A 331 4.37 -24.06 -0.87
CA ASP A 331 4.71 -25.15 -1.80
C ASP A 331 3.78 -26.38 -1.73
N PHE A 332 2.81 -26.42 -0.80
CA PHE A 332 1.84 -27.53 -0.71
C PHE A 332 0.67 -27.35 -1.69
N SER A 333 0.25 -28.44 -2.32
CA SER A 333 -0.61 -28.39 -3.52
C SER A 333 -2.12 -28.23 -3.28
N GLU A 334 -2.60 -28.19 -2.04
CA GLU A 334 -4.04 -28.19 -1.71
C GLU A 334 -4.38 -27.24 -0.56
N ILE A 335 -5.27 -26.27 -0.81
CA ILE A 335 -5.79 -25.37 0.23
C ILE A 335 -6.86 -26.11 1.04
N ASN A 336 -6.45 -26.57 2.22
CA ASN A 336 -7.24 -27.32 3.18
C ASN A 336 -7.79 -26.44 4.32
N GLU A 337 -8.66 -26.99 5.18
CA GLU A 337 -9.20 -26.24 6.33
C GLU A 337 -8.16 -25.79 7.35
N VAL A 338 -7.05 -26.51 7.54
CA VAL A 338 -6.02 -26.19 8.55
C VAL A 338 -5.20 -24.95 8.13
N ILE A 339 -4.84 -24.83 6.84
CA ILE A 339 -4.18 -23.61 6.33
C ILE A 339 -5.12 -22.40 6.40
N VAL A 340 -6.43 -22.58 6.17
CA VAL A 340 -7.43 -21.51 6.35
C VAL A 340 -7.49 -21.05 7.82
N VAL A 341 -7.41 -21.98 8.79
CA VAL A 341 -7.34 -21.65 10.22
C VAL A 341 -6.05 -20.89 10.56
N LEU A 342 -4.90 -21.30 10.01
CA LEU A 342 -3.64 -20.56 10.17
C LEU A 342 -3.75 -19.13 9.59
N MET A 343 -4.28 -18.96 8.39
CA MET A 343 -4.45 -17.65 7.75
C MET A 343 -5.33 -16.71 8.59
N LYS A 344 -6.48 -17.19 9.08
CA LYS A 344 -7.35 -16.42 9.99
C LYS A 344 -6.62 -16.06 11.28
N ASN A 345 -6.00 -17.03 11.95
CA ASN A 345 -5.39 -16.79 13.26
C ASN A 345 -4.12 -15.92 13.16
N PHE A 346 -3.41 -15.96 12.03
CA PHE A 346 -2.35 -15.01 11.71
C PHE A 346 -2.92 -13.60 11.56
N ALA A 347 -4.01 -13.43 10.81
CA ALA A 347 -4.70 -12.15 10.69
C ALA A 347 -5.16 -11.62 12.06
N LYS A 348 -5.71 -12.49 12.93
CA LYS A 348 -6.18 -12.07 14.27
C LYS A 348 -5.04 -11.73 15.25
N LEU A 349 -3.93 -12.48 15.22
CA LEU A 349 -2.74 -12.10 15.99
C LEU A 349 -2.16 -10.76 15.48
N HIS A 350 -2.15 -10.53 14.16
CA HIS A 350 -1.72 -9.24 13.61
C HIS A 350 -2.63 -8.10 14.08
N SER A 351 -3.96 -8.30 14.10
CA SER A 351 -4.97 -7.37 14.65
C SER A 351 -4.74 -7.01 16.12
N GLN A 352 -4.17 -7.91 16.94
CA GLN A 352 -3.81 -7.56 18.33
C GLN A 352 -2.48 -6.79 18.43
N ILE A 353 -1.59 -6.87 17.42
CA ILE A 353 -0.23 -6.29 17.47
C ILE A 353 -0.19 -4.90 16.83
N ILE A 354 -0.82 -4.72 15.66
CA ILE A 354 -1.05 -3.40 15.06
C ILE A 354 -2.45 -2.90 15.43
N SER A 355 -2.76 -1.65 15.10
CA SER A 355 -4.08 -1.06 15.39
C SER A 355 -5.11 -1.50 14.33
N ASP A 356 -6.37 -1.67 14.75
CA ASP A 356 -7.40 -2.34 13.93
C ASP A 356 -7.84 -1.53 12.69
N GLU A 357 -7.45 -0.25 12.56
CA GLU A 357 -7.68 0.57 11.36
C GLU A 357 -6.78 0.23 10.16
N SER A 358 -5.83 -0.69 10.29
CA SER A 358 -4.83 -0.92 9.23
C SER A 358 -5.35 -1.77 8.06
N ASP A 359 -5.29 -1.23 6.83
CA ASP A 359 -5.57 -1.94 5.57
C ASP A 359 -4.83 -3.29 5.42
N ARG A 360 -3.69 -3.46 6.10
CA ARG A 360 -2.95 -4.73 6.16
C ARG A 360 -3.79 -5.88 6.71
N LEU A 361 -4.64 -5.60 7.71
CA LEU A 361 -5.56 -6.58 8.28
C LEU A 361 -6.61 -6.99 7.24
N ARG A 362 -7.20 -6.02 6.53
CA ARG A 362 -8.18 -6.29 5.47
C ARG A 362 -7.59 -7.11 4.32
N MET A 363 -6.32 -6.90 3.97
CA MET A 363 -5.61 -7.76 2.99
C MET A 363 -5.46 -9.21 3.48
N HIS A 364 -5.16 -9.44 4.77
CA HIS A 364 -5.08 -10.79 5.33
C HIS A 364 -6.46 -11.48 5.42
N PHE A 365 -7.53 -10.74 5.76
CA PHE A 365 -8.90 -11.26 5.73
C PHE A 365 -9.36 -11.57 4.29
N GLY A 366 -9.04 -10.73 3.30
CA GLY A 366 -9.31 -11.00 1.88
C GLY A 366 -8.62 -12.27 1.35
N ALA A 367 -7.36 -12.49 1.74
CA ALA A 367 -6.65 -13.73 1.43
C ALA A 367 -7.31 -14.95 2.10
N THR A 368 -7.74 -14.82 3.37
CA THR A 368 -8.45 -15.87 4.11
C THR A 368 -9.80 -16.21 3.46
N GLY A 369 -10.56 -15.20 3.03
CA GLY A 369 -11.82 -15.39 2.30
C GLY A 369 -11.61 -16.08 0.94
N SER A 370 -10.52 -15.76 0.24
CA SER A 370 -10.12 -16.45 -0.99
C SER A 370 -9.80 -17.94 -0.73
N ALA A 371 -9.20 -18.26 0.42
CA ALA A 371 -8.95 -19.63 0.85
C ALA A 371 -10.23 -20.37 1.29
N ILE A 372 -11.20 -19.70 1.93
CA ILE A 372 -12.56 -20.20 2.23
C ILE A 372 -13.33 -20.55 0.94
N VAL A 373 -13.16 -19.76 -0.13
CA VAL A 373 -13.72 -20.08 -1.44
C VAL A 373 -13.03 -21.30 -2.06
N THR A 374 -11.70 -21.31 -2.10
CA THR A 374 -10.90 -22.35 -2.77
C THR A 374 -11.01 -23.73 -2.11
N SER A 375 -11.05 -23.78 -0.78
CA SER A 375 -11.33 -24.99 0.02
C SER A 375 -12.79 -25.45 -0.04
N GLY A 376 -13.69 -24.64 -0.63
CA GLY A 376 -15.11 -24.95 -0.75
C GLY A 376 -15.95 -24.73 0.51
N LEU A 377 -15.35 -24.25 1.62
CA LEU A 377 -16.04 -24.01 2.89
C LEU A 377 -17.24 -23.06 2.78
N HIS A 378 -17.26 -22.15 1.79
CA HIS A 378 -18.38 -21.28 1.45
C HIS A 378 -19.64 -21.99 0.91
N ARG A 379 -19.52 -23.23 0.39
CA ARG A 379 -20.61 -24.03 -0.18
C ARG A 379 -20.51 -25.47 0.29
N GLN A 380 -20.99 -25.70 1.50
CA GLN A 380 -21.10 -27.03 2.09
C GLN A 380 -22.40 -27.70 1.65
N SER A 381 -22.47 -29.02 1.77
CA SER A 381 -23.66 -29.81 1.40
C SER A 381 -24.37 -30.33 2.65
N PHE A 382 -25.65 -30.64 2.50
CA PHE A 382 -26.48 -31.13 3.60
C PHE A 382 -26.12 -32.59 3.94
N SER A 383 -25.30 -32.76 4.97
CA SER A 383 -25.11 -34.08 5.60
C SER A 383 -26.23 -34.34 6.62
N PRO A 384 -26.99 -35.45 6.50
CA PRO A 384 -27.90 -35.88 7.56
C PRO A 384 -27.16 -36.47 8.77
N GLU A 385 -25.85 -36.77 8.64
CA GLU A 385 -25.02 -37.29 9.73
C GLU A 385 -24.17 -36.18 10.38
N VAL A 386 -24.23 -36.11 11.71
CA VAL A 386 -23.47 -35.16 12.53
C VAL A 386 -22.14 -35.80 12.93
N THR A 387 -21.03 -35.24 12.44
CA THR A 387 -19.67 -35.74 12.71
C THR A 387 -18.77 -34.59 13.20
N PRO A 388 -17.61 -34.90 13.83
CA PRO A 388 -16.62 -33.88 14.21
C PRO A 388 -16.22 -32.99 13.03
N LEU A 389 -15.96 -33.59 11.86
CA LEU A 389 -15.60 -32.88 10.64
C LEU A 389 -16.75 -32.02 10.09
N SER A 390 -17.99 -32.52 10.04
CA SER A 390 -19.11 -31.74 9.48
C SER A 390 -19.44 -30.51 10.35
N GLN A 391 -19.37 -30.65 11.68
CA GLN A 391 -19.54 -29.51 12.59
C GLN A 391 -18.34 -28.57 12.61
N HIS A 392 -17.11 -29.08 12.51
CA HIS A 392 -15.91 -28.23 12.40
C HIS A 392 -15.99 -27.35 11.14
N ARG A 393 -16.29 -27.94 9.98
CA ARG A 393 -16.48 -27.19 8.72
C ARG A 393 -17.62 -26.17 8.81
N ALA A 394 -18.77 -26.54 9.39
CA ALA A 394 -19.89 -25.62 9.60
C ALA A 394 -19.49 -24.42 10.49
N ARG A 395 -18.75 -24.67 11.58
CA ARG A 395 -18.24 -23.64 12.51
C ARG A 395 -17.28 -22.67 11.82
N LEU A 396 -16.28 -23.16 11.08
CA LEU A 396 -15.32 -22.30 10.38
C LEU A 396 -16.02 -21.40 9.35
N ALA A 397 -16.88 -21.97 8.51
CA ALA A 397 -17.57 -21.19 7.48
C ALA A 397 -18.57 -20.18 8.07
N THR A 398 -19.36 -20.58 9.06
CA THR A 398 -20.30 -19.68 9.75
C THR A 398 -19.56 -18.56 10.48
N SER A 399 -18.44 -18.87 11.13
CA SER A 399 -17.63 -17.88 11.83
C SER A 399 -16.96 -16.92 10.85
N PHE A 400 -16.40 -17.39 9.74
CA PHE A 400 -15.84 -16.49 8.73
C PHE A 400 -16.90 -15.61 8.07
N PHE A 401 -18.06 -16.18 7.72
CA PHE A 401 -19.18 -15.42 7.15
C PHE A 401 -19.71 -14.35 8.10
N HIS A 402 -19.80 -14.65 9.41
CA HIS A 402 -20.14 -13.65 10.43
C HIS A 402 -19.07 -12.56 10.56
N LEU A 403 -17.79 -12.93 10.68
CA LEU A 403 -16.67 -11.99 10.81
C LEU A 403 -16.58 -11.06 9.59
N ASP A 404 -16.78 -11.58 8.38
CA ASP A 404 -16.85 -10.80 7.14
C ASP A 404 -17.86 -9.64 7.24
N LYS A 405 -19.04 -9.84 7.86
CA LYS A 405 -20.02 -8.76 8.03
C LYS A 405 -19.62 -7.78 9.13
N CYS A 406 -19.05 -8.28 10.22
CA CYS A 406 -18.59 -7.45 11.33
C CYS A 406 -17.44 -6.52 10.91
N ASP A 407 -16.41 -7.06 10.23
CA ASP A 407 -15.27 -6.27 9.74
C ASP A 407 -15.70 -5.32 8.59
N SER A 408 -16.64 -5.73 7.74
CA SER A 408 -17.21 -4.88 6.70
C SER A 408 -18.03 -3.71 7.25
N LEU A 409 -18.82 -3.94 8.30
CA LEU A 409 -19.54 -2.88 9.03
C LEU A 409 -18.58 -1.95 9.75
N PHE A 410 -17.54 -2.49 10.37
CA PHE A 410 -16.52 -1.74 11.11
C PHE A 410 -15.71 -0.79 10.20
N LEU A 411 -15.28 -1.28 9.05
CA LEU A 411 -14.47 -0.52 8.08
C LEU A 411 -15.30 0.30 7.07
N GLY A 412 -16.64 0.18 7.10
CA GLY A 412 -17.53 0.82 6.12
C GLY A 412 -17.30 0.33 4.67
N ARG A 413 -17.05 -0.97 4.48
CA ARG A 413 -16.66 -1.55 3.17
C ARG A 413 -17.59 -2.69 2.73
N PRO A 414 -17.62 -3.04 1.41
CA PRO A 414 -18.36 -4.21 0.95
C PRO A 414 -17.80 -5.54 1.49
N PRO A 415 -18.67 -6.54 1.74
CA PRO A 415 -18.29 -7.88 2.19
C PRO A 415 -17.54 -8.70 1.12
N ILE A 416 -16.74 -9.65 1.58
CA ILE A 416 -15.97 -10.60 0.78
C ILE A 416 -16.85 -11.74 0.28
N LEU A 417 -17.79 -12.22 1.11
CA LEU A 417 -18.65 -13.38 0.80
C LEU A 417 -20.13 -13.01 0.69
N ASP A 418 -20.60 -12.68 -0.51
CA ASP A 418 -22.04 -12.44 -0.77
C ASP A 418 -22.89 -13.67 -0.44
N GLN A 419 -23.95 -13.49 0.34
CA GLN A 419 -24.82 -14.58 0.81
C GLN A 419 -25.41 -15.39 -0.35
N ARG A 420 -25.66 -14.77 -1.50
CA ARG A 420 -26.31 -15.40 -2.67
C ARG A 420 -25.44 -16.47 -3.36
N TYR A 421 -24.13 -16.50 -3.07
CA TYR A 421 -23.21 -17.52 -3.56
C TYR A 421 -22.76 -18.51 -2.46
N CYS A 422 -23.25 -18.33 -1.22
CA CYS A 422 -22.88 -19.15 -0.08
C CYS A 422 -23.98 -20.17 0.26
N HIS A 423 -23.57 -21.38 0.66
CA HIS A 423 -24.43 -22.33 1.35
C HIS A 423 -23.69 -22.82 2.59
N ILE A 424 -24.05 -22.27 3.74
CA ILE A 424 -23.34 -22.45 5.01
C ILE A 424 -24.35 -22.94 6.06
N PRO A 425 -24.27 -24.20 6.51
CA PRO A 425 -25.23 -24.74 7.48
C PRO A 425 -24.99 -24.19 8.88
N GLN A 426 -26.07 -23.93 9.61
CA GLN A 426 -26.06 -23.41 10.97
C GLN A 426 -25.44 -24.42 11.97
N PRO A 427 -24.33 -24.11 12.66
CA PRO A 427 -23.57 -25.06 13.46
C PRO A 427 -24.33 -25.45 14.73
N LEU A 428 -24.41 -26.75 15.02
CA LEU A 428 -25.14 -27.26 16.18
C LEU A 428 -24.44 -26.86 17.48
N ASP A 429 -25.25 -26.53 18.49
CA ASP A 429 -24.83 -26.04 19.79
C ASP A 429 -24.28 -27.19 20.67
N LEU A 430 -23.10 -27.67 20.29
CA LEU A 430 -22.37 -28.76 20.92
C LEU A 430 -21.06 -28.20 21.49
N SER A 431 -20.71 -28.52 22.74
CA SER A 431 -19.43 -28.07 23.29
C SER A 431 -18.25 -28.70 22.54
N GLU A 432 -17.04 -28.18 22.73
CA GLU A 432 -15.84 -28.82 22.16
C GLU A 432 -15.54 -30.17 22.78
N GLU A 433 -15.83 -30.36 24.07
CA GLU A 433 -15.75 -31.68 24.70
C GLU A 433 -16.71 -32.66 24.04
N ASP A 434 -17.97 -32.26 23.80
CA ASP A 434 -18.97 -33.11 23.17
C ASP A 434 -18.60 -33.46 21.72
N LEU A 435 -17.93 -32.56 21.00
CA LEU A 435 -17.55 -32.79 19.61
C LEU A 435 -16.28 -33.64 19.47
N TYR A 436 -15.29 -33.45 20.35
CA TYR A 436 -13.95 -34.03 20.18
C TYR A 436 -13.62 -35.19 21.15
N SER A 437 -14.37 -35.39 22.25
CA SER A 437 -14.13 -36.47 23.22
C SER A 437 -14.77 -37.83 22.84
N GLY A 438 -15.00 -38.06 21.55
CA GLY A 438 -15.38 -39.38 21.01
C GLY A 438 -16.87 -39.57 20.66
N PRO A 439 -17.19 -40.59 19.84
CA PRO A 439 -18.48 -40.70 19.16
C PRO A 439 -19.67 -40.95 20.09
N GLU A 440 -19.48 -41.62 21.23
CA GLU A 440 -20.56 -41.88 22.19
C GLU A 440 -21.03 -40.59 22.87
N ARG A 441 -20.09 -39.70 23.22
CA ARG A 441 -20.40 -38.39 23.81
C ARG A 441 -21.08 -37.47 22.79
N LEU A 442 -20.56 -37.42 21.56
CA LEU A 442 -21.19 -36.69 20.46
C LEU A 442 -22.64 -37.16 20.22
N ALA A 443 -22.85 -38.48 20.09
CA ALA A 443 -24.19 -39.04 19.91
C ALA A 443 -25.11 -38.78 21.12
N ALA A 444 -24.57 -38.70 22.34
CA ALA A 444 -25.33 -38.33 23.53
C ALA A 444 -25.68 -36.84 23.57
N ALA A 445 -24.80 -35.95 23.10
CA ALA A 445 -25.03 -34.51 23.04
C ALA A 445 -26.01 -34.12 21.93
N VAL A 446 -25.93 -34.76 20.75
CA VAL A 446 -26.91 -34.59 19.65
C VAL A 446 -28.33 -34.98 20.08
N ARG A 447 -28.49 -35.92 21.02
CA ARG A 447 -29.80 -36.26 21.63
C ARG A 447 -30.29 -35.27 22.69
N ARG A 448 -29.49 -34.26 23.05
CA ARG A 448 -29.81 -33.16 23.99
C ARG A 448 -29.81 -31.80 23.27
N LEU A 449 -30.14 -31.83 21.98
CA LEU A 449 -30.47 -30.65 21.18
C LEU A 449 -31.99 -30.54 21.06
N ASP A 450 -32.52 -29.33 20.98
CA ASP A 450 -33.91 -29.07 20.62
C ASP A 450 -34.15 -29.11 19.09
N SER A 451 -35.39 -28.84 18.66
CA SER A 451 -35.78 -28.77 17.24
C SER A 451 -34.97 -27.76 16.43
N ASP A 452 -34.43 -26.75 17.10
CA ASP A 452 -33.77 -25.59 16.54
C ASP A 452 -32.25 -25.63 16.81
N GLY A 453 -31.73 -26.81 17.21
CA GLY A 453 -30.30 -27.12 17.31
C GLY A 453 -29.56 -26.48 18.49
N TRP A 454 -30.27 -26.00 19.51
CA TRP A 454 -29.72 -25.48 20.77
C TRP A 454 -29.57 -26.57 21.83
N ASN A 455 -28.62 -26.41 22.75
CA ASN A 455 -28.44 -27.38 23.84
C ASN A 455 -29.53 -27.24 24.92
N THR A 456 -30.10 -28.37 25.35
CA THR A 456 -31.11 -28.41 26.42
C THR A 456 -30.49 -28.33 27.82
N ASP A 457 -29.16 -28.52 27.94
CA ASP A 457 -28.42 -28.54 29.21
C ASP A 457 -28.17 -27.13 29.79
N LYS A 458 -28.52 -26.08 29.04
CA LYS A 458 -28.31 -24.65 29.36
C LYS A 458 -26.83 -24.23 29.48
N GLN A 459 -25.91 -24.99 28.91
CA GLN A 459 -24.49 -24.64 28.86
C GLN A 459 -24.23 -23.53 27.85
N ILE A 460 -23.26 -22.65 28.12
CA ILE A 460 -22.94 -21.51 27.23
C ILE A 460 -21.49 -21.62 26.77
N SER A 461 -21.32 -21.95 25.49
CA SER A 461 -20.03 -22.12 24.84
C SER A 461 -19.79 -21.04 23.77
N SER A 462 -18.57 -20.99 23.23
CA SER A 462 -18.25 -20.15 22.06
C SER A 462 -19.11 -20.52 20.84
N VAL A 463 -19.59 -21.77 20.75
CA VAL A 463 -20.48 -22.25 19.67
C VAL A 463 -21.90 -21.75 19.87
N THR A 464 -22.37 -21.71 21.12
CA THR A 464 -23.66 -21.12 21.52
C THR A 464 -23.71 -19.64 21.13
N CYS A 465 -22.61 -18.92 21.39
CA CYS A 465 -22.43 -17.54 20.95
C CYS A 465 -22.39 -17.42 19.42
N LEU A 466 -21.57 -18.25 18.73
CA LEU A 466 -21.51 -18.27 17.26
C LEU A 466 -22.89 -18.47 16.62
N ARG A 467 -23.68 -19.44 17.12
CA ARG A 467 -25.02 -19.74 16.62
C ARG A 467 -25.89 -18.48 16.71
N ALA A 468 -25.99 -17.87 17.89
CA ALA A 468 -26.74 -16.63 18.09
C ALA A 468 -26.30 -15.50 17.14
N VAL A 469 -25.02 -15.12 17.15
CA VAL A 469 -24.54 -13.96 16.37
C VAL A 469 -24.51 -14.21 14.86
N SER A 470 -24.54 -15.48 14.43
CA SER A 470 -24.64 -15.84 13.01
C SER A 470 -26.04 -15.69 12.43
N LEU A 471 -27.10 -15.91 13.22
CA LEU A 471 -28.49 -15.65 12.82
C LEU A 471 -28.73 -14.18 12.46
N LEU A 472 -27.94 -13.27 13.04
CA LEU A 472 -27.94 -11.83 12.72
C LEU A 472 -27.20 -11.48 11.41
N SER A 473 -26.42 -12.39 10.83
CA SER A 473 -25.56 -12.08 9.68
C SER A 473 -26.33 -11.69 8.40
N PRO A 474 -27.50 -12.27 8.06
CA PRO A 474 -28.31 -11.80 6.93
C PRO A 474 -28.79 -10.35 7.12
N ILE A 475 -29.21 -9.98 8.34
CA ILE A 475 -29.60 -8.60 8.65
C ILE A 475 -28.40 -7.65 8.52
N ARG A 476 -27.20 -8.07 8.96
CA ARG A 476 -25.96 -7.29 8.78
C ARG A 476 -25.59 -7.11 7.31
N GLU A 477 -25.73 -8.13 6.47
CA GLU A 477 -25.48 -8.02 5.03
C GLU A 477 -26.50 -7.10 4.34
N GLU A 478 -27.76 -7.15 4.76
CA GLU A 478 -28.79 -6.25 4.25
C GLU A 478 -28.56 -4.79 4.70
N ILE A 479 -28.14 -4.56 5.95
CA ILE A 479 -27.70 -3.24 6.44
C ILE A 479 -26.52 -2.72 5.60
N LEU A 480 -25.51 -3.56 5.32
CA LEU A 480 -24.39 -3.21 4.43
C LEU A 480 -24.89 -2.85 3.02
N ARG A 481 -25.80 -3.66 2.46
CA ARG A 481 -26.40 -3.43 1.13
C ARG A 481 -27.17 -2.11 1.07
N LEU A 482 -27.95 -1.77 2.09
CA LEU A 482 -28.71 -0.53 2.18
C LEU A 482 -27.80 0.71 2.41
N SER A 483 -26.70 0.54 3.16
CA SER A 483 -25.77 1.62 3.50
C SER A 483 -24.81 1.97 2.36
N LEU A 484 -24.24 0.96 1.68
CA LEU A 484 -23.12 1.14 0.75
C LEU A 484 -23.52 1.23 -0.73
N SER A 485 -24.78 0.97 -1.08
CA SER A 485 -25.21 0.93 -2.48
C SER A 485 -25.58 2.32 -3.02
N ALA A 486 -24.65 2.92 -3.79
CA ALA A 486 -24.72 4.29 -4.30
C ALA A 486 -25.99 4.71 -5.10
N ASN A 487 -26.89 3.80 -5.45
CA ASN A 487 -28.11 4.08 -6.23
C ASN A 487 -29.38 3.39 -5.69
N ILE A 488 -29.37 2.88 -4.46
CA ILE A 488 -30.55 2.19 -3.89
C ILE A 488 -31.38 3.16 -3.05
N GLN A 489 -32.63 3.38 -3.50
CA GLN A 489 -33.67 3.93 -2.64
C GLN A 489 -34.33 2.80 -1.84
N TYR A 490 -34.65 3.09 -0.58
CA TYR A 490 -35.36 2.20 0.32
C TYR A 490 -36.44 2.96 1.08
N THR A 491 -37.50 2.24 1.45
CA THR A 491 -38.67 2.78 2.15
C THR A 491 -38.59 2.49 3.65
N LYS A 492 -39.32 3.26 4.48
CA LYS A 492 -39.44 2.98 5.92
C LYS A 492 -39.87 1.54 6.18
N ALA A 493 -40.84 1.04 5.42
CA ALA A 493 -41.38 -0.32 5.54
C ALA A 493 -40.32 -1.43 5.34
N GLN A 494 -39.30 -1.21 4.52
CA GLN A 494 -38.21 -2.19 4.33
C GLN A 494 -37.26 -2.25 5.53
N ILE A 495 -37.10 -1.16 6.28
CA ILE A 495 -36.31 -1.18 7.52
C ILE A 495 -37.16 -1.67 8.68
N ASP A 496 -38.44 -1.29 8.74
CA ASP A 496 -39.40 -1.81 9.73
C ASP A 496 -39.51 -3.35 9.64
N ASP A 497 -39.52 -3.93 8.44
CA ASP A 497 -39.50 -5.38 8.24
C ASP A 497 -38.23 -6.03 8.80
N LEU A 498 -37.06 -5.40 8.63
CA LEU A 498 -35.79 -5.89 9.20
C LEU A 498 -35.72 -5.77 10.73
N VAL A 499 -36.39 -4.77 11.32
CA VAL A 499 -36.57 -4.68 12.78
C VAL A 499 -37.46 -5.84 13.26
N VAL A 500 -38.55 -6.13 12.56
CA VAL A 500 -39.42 -7.29 12.86
C VAL A 500 -38.67 -8.62 12.69
N GLN A 501 -37.79 -8.77 11.69
CA GLN A 501 -36.93 -9.95 11.55
C GLN A 501 -35.92 -10.07 12.71
N LEU A 502 -35.36 -8.95 13.20
CA LEU A 502 -34.46 -8.93 14.35
C LEU A 502 -35.18 -9.34 15.65
N GLU A 503 -36.41 -8.87 15.85
CA GLU A 503 -37.29 -9.31 16.94
C GLU A 503 -37.64 -10.80 16.83
N GLN A 504 -37.93 -11.31 15.63
CA GLN A 504 -38.20 -12.73 15.41
C GLN A 504 -36.97 -13.59 15.77
N ILE A 505 -35.78 -13.23 15.30
CA ILE A 505 -34.53 -13.94 15.60
C ILE A 505 -34.25 -13.94 17.11
N THR A 506 -34.32 -12.79 17.78
CA THR A 506 -34.04 -12.70 19.23
C THR A 506 -35.08 -13.45 20.07
N ASN A 507 -36.33 -13.57 19.59
CA ASN A 507 -37.33 -14.43 20.21
C ASN A 507 -37.04 -15.93 20.09
N THR A 508 -36.22 -16.39 19.13
CA THR A 508 -35.75 -17.79 19.06
C THR A 508 -34.66 -18.14 20.07
N TYR A 509 -33.98 -17.14 20.65
CA TYR A 509 -32.84 -17.40 21.55
C TYR A 509 -33.29 -18.11 22.84
N PRO A 510 -32.65 -19.20 23.28
CA PRO A 510 -32.95 -19.84 24.57
C PRO A 510 -32.88 -18.87 25.75
N GLU A 511 -33.77 -19.05 26.73
CA GLU A 511 -33.90 -18.17 27.91
C GLU A 511 -32.56 -17.90 28.62
N HIS A 512 -31.70 -18.92 28.69
CA HIS A 512 -30.44 -18.87 29.42
C HIS A 512 -29.37 -17.97 28.77
N ILE A 513 -29.42 -17.74 27.46
CA ILE A 513 -28.54 -16.79 26.74
C ILE A 513 -29.13 -15.38 26.58
N ARG A 514 -30.37 -15.14 27.04
CA ARG A 514 -30.95 -13.78 27.01
C ARG A 514 -30.30 -12.91 28.08
N TYR A 515 -29.98 -11.67 27.70
CA TYR A 515 -29.50 -10.65 28.63
C TYR A 515 -30.62 -10.23 29.58
N ARG A 516 -30.26 -9.88 30.82
CA ARG A 516 -31.14 -9.32 31.85
C ARG A 516 -30.39 -8.19 32.54
N SER A 517 -31.01 -7.03 32.69
CA SER A 517 -30.34 -5.87 33.28
C SER A 517 -30.04 -6.08 34.77
N LEU A 518 -29.06 -5.35 35.31
CA LEU A 518 -28.70 -5.39 36.73
C LEU A 518 -29.91 -5.10 37.64
N GLU A 519 -30.84 -4.26 37.19
CA GLU A 519 -32.08 -3.92 37.89
C GLU A 519 -33.06 -5.10 37.91
N GLN A 520 -33.20 -5.83 36.80
CA GLN A 520 -34.07 -7.01 36.70
C GLN A 520 -33.56 -8.18 37.57
N ASN A 521 -32.25 -8.31 37.73
CA ASN A 521 -31.63 -9.36 38.56
C ASN A 521 -31.86 -9.17 40.08
N HIS A 522 -32.48 -8.07 40.52
CA HIS A 522 -32.90 -7.90 41.92
C HIS A 522 -34.23 -8.62 42.25
N ALA A 523 -34.95 -9.14 41.25
CA ALA A 523 -36.28 -9.75 41.40
C ALA A 523 -36.28 -11.28 41.64
N GLY A 524 -35.30 -11.78 42.42
CA GLY A 524 -35.23 -13.19 42.85
C GLY A 524 -34.18 -14.03 42.10
N GLU A 525 -33.63 -15.02 42.81
CA GLU A 525 -32.60 -15.98 42.34
C GLU A 525 -31.34 -15.34 41.72
N VAL A 526 -30.49 -14.77 42.59
CA VAL A 526 -29.10 -14.40 42.24
C VAL A 526 -28.26 -15.67 42.05
N GLN A 527 -28.42 -16.32 40.90
CA GLN A 527 -27.55 -17.42 40.48
C GLN A 527 -26.25 -16.82 39.90
N THR A 528 -25.14 -16.96 40.62
CA THR A 528 -23.83 -16.39 40.23
C THR A 528 -23.28 -17.06 38.98
N ARG A 529 -23.55 -16.46 37.82
CA ARG A 529 -23.00 -16.83 36.51
C ARG A 529 -21.47 -16.81 36.50
N ALA A 530 -20.87 -17.71 35.75
CA ALA A 530 -19.44 -17.79 35.54
C ALA A 530 -18.93 -16.62 34.66
N PRO A 531 -17.66 -16.20 34.78
CA PRO A 531 -17.12 -15.08 34.02
C PRO A 531 -17.27 -15.20 32.49
N HIS A 532 -17.19 -16.42 31.94
CA HIS A 532 -17.38 -16.66 30.51
C HIS A 532 -18.85 -16.45 30.07
N GLU A 533 -19.82 -16.89 30.88
CA GLU A 533 -21.25 -16.70 30.60
C GLU A 533 -21.60 -15.22 30.57
N ILE A 534 -21.09 -14.44 31.53
CA ILE A 534 -21.29 -12.99 31.58
C ILE A 534 -20.71 -12.32 30.33
N TYR A 535 -19.46 -12.66 29.96
CA TYR A 535 -18.83 -12.15 28.74
C TYR A 535 -19.62 -12.52 27.47
N LEU A 536 -20.00 -13.79 27.30
CA LEU A 536 -20.65 -14.29 26.09
C LEU A 536 -22.09 -13.78 25.94
N ILE A 537 -22.89 -13.74 27.01
CA ILE A 537 -24.26 -13.19 26.97
C ILE A 537 -24.22 -11.69 26.67
N THR A 538 -23.27 -10.96 27.27
CA THR A 538 -23.08 -9.53 26.98
C THR A 538 -22.62 -9.32 25.54
N ARG A 539 -21.73 -10.16 25.02
CA ARG A 539 -21.29 -10.16 23.62
C ARG A 539 -22.48 -10.30 22.66
N ILE A 540 -23.37 -11.27 22.90
CA ILE A 540 -24.59 -11.51 22.11
C ILE A 540 -25.53 -10.29 22.15
N GLN A 541 -25.77 -9.70 23.33
CA GLN A 541 -26.62 -8.51 23.46
C GLN A 541 -26.07 -7.31 22.68
N LEU A 542 -24.75 -7.08 22.75
CA LEU A 542 -24.10 -6.02 21.97
C LEU A 542 -24.25 -6.23 20.46
N ASP A 543 -24.17 -7.48 19.98
CA ASP A 543 -24.40 -7.79 18.56
C ASP A 543 -25.86 -7.61 18.11
N VAL A 544 -26.83 -7.90 18.98
CA VAL A 544 -28.26 -7.60 18.76
C VAL A 544 -28.49 -6.09 18.70
N LEU A 545 -28.02 -5.36 19.72
CA LEU A 545 -28.22 -3.92 19.84
C LEU A 545 -27.51 -3.14 18.73
N GLN A 546 -26.35 -3.60 18.25
CA GLN A 546 -25.68 -3.01 17.09
C GLN A 546 -26.53 -3.14 15.82
N CYS A 547 -27.23 -4.26 15.60
CA CYS A 547 -28.16 -4.40 14.48
C CYS A 547 -29.34 -3.41 14.62
N ALA A 548 -29.95 -3.32 15.82
CA ALA A 548 -31.05 -2.39 16.09
C ALA A 548 -30.63 -0.91 15.92
N PHE A 549 -29.45 -0.55 16.44
CA PHE A 549 -28.83 0.78 16.33
C PHE A 549 -28.61 1.17 14.86
N LEU A 550 -28.05 0.27 14.04
CA LEU A 550 -27.79 0.53 12.62
C LEU A 550 -29.09 0.65 11.82
N LEU A 551 -30.11 -0.15 12.10
CA LEU A 551 -31.44 -0.03 11.47
C LEU A 551 -32.11 1.31 11.83
N GLN A 552 -32.12 1.71 13.11
CA GLN A 552 -32.65 3.02 13.49
C GLN A 552 -31.82 4.19 12.92
N ARG A 553 -30.50 4.05 12.80
CA ARG A 553 -29.64 5.04 12.13
C ARG A 553 -29.96 5.17 10.63
N LEU A 554 -30.30 4.08 9.93
CA LEU A 554 -30.77 4.13 8.54
C LEU A 554 -32.14 4.81 8.36
N LEU A 555 -32.99 4.80 9.40
CA LEU A 555 -34.24 5.57 9.43
C LEU A 555 -33.97 7.06 9.68
N VAL A 556 -33.09 7.39 10.63
CA VAL A 556 -32.74 8.77 10.98
C VAL A 556 -31.99 9.47 9.85
N SER A 557 -31.03 8.80 9.19
CA SER A 557 -30.25 9.37 8.07
C SER A 557 -31.06 9.66 6.79
N ARG A 558 -32.31 9.17 6.72
CA ARG A 558 -33.28 9.51 5.66
C ARG A 558 -34.43 10.37 6.17
N GLY A 559 -34.39 10.82 7.42
CA GLY A 559 -35.45 11.62 8.05
C GLY A 559 -36.80 10.89 8.14
N LEU A 560 -36.76 9.55 8.28
CA LEU A 560 -37.93 8.66 8.43
C LEU A 560 -38.26 8.35 9.90
N SER A 561 -37.42 8.80 10.84
CA SER A 561 -37.57 8.68 12.29
C SER A 561 -37.01 9.94 12.97
N ASN A 562 -37.57 10.34 14.11
CA ASN A 562 -37.13 11.53 14.86
C ASN A 562 -35.87 11.27 15.71
N GLY A 563 -35.41 10.03 15.81
CA GLY A 563 -34.22 9.64 16.56
C GLY A 563 -34.44 9.16 17.99
N GLN A 564 -35.68 9.16 18.51
CA GLN A 564 -35.93 8.70 19.89
C GLN A 564 -35.47 7.26 20.11
N GLU A 565 -35.85 6.32 19.24
CA GLU A 565 -35.44 4.91 19.40
C GLU A 565 -33.93 4.69 19.16
N LEU A 566 -33.30 5.50 18.30
CA LEU A 566 -31.84 5.48 18.13
C LEU A 566 -31.13 5.90 19.43
N PHE A 567 -31.65 6.92 20.12
CA PHE A 567 -31.16 7.37 21.41
C PHE A 567 -31.42 6.33 22.52
N ASN A 568 -32.63 5.75 22.58
CA ASN A 568 -32.98 4.69 23.53
C ASN A 568 -32.02 3.49 23.41
N ILE A 569 -31.80 2.99 22.20
CA ILE A 569 -30.87 1.87 21.93
C ILE A 569 -29.42 2.27 22.22
N ALA A 570 -29.02 3.51 21.94
CA ALA A 570 -27.69 4.00 22.28
C ALA A 570 -27.47 4.03 23.81
N GLN A 571 -28.49 4.41 24.60
CA GLN A 571 -28.44 4.34 26.07
C GLN A 571 -28.39 2.90 26.58
N GLU A 572 -29.18 1.97 26.01
CA GLU A 572 -29.10 0.56 26.39
C GLU A 572 -27.72 -0.01 26.07
N MET A 573 -27.25 0.14 24.83
CA MET A 573 -26.00 -0.46 24.37
C MET A 573 -24.77 0.11 25.11
N ILE A 574 -24.73 1.41 25.45
CA ILE A 574 -23.65 1.92 26.30
C ILE A 574 -23.76 1.44 27.76
N SER A 575 -24.96 1.22 28.29
CA SER A 575 -25.17 0.60 29.62
C SER A 575 -24.66 -0.84 29.65
N VAL A 576 -24.92 -1.62 28.58
CA VAL A 576 -24.39 -2.98 28.38
C VAL A 576 -22.85 -2.97 28.21
N VAL A 577 -22.26 -1.96 27.56
CA VAL A 577 -20.79 -1.80 27.53
C VAL A 577 -20.24 -1.44 28.92
N LEU A 578 -20.93 -0.61 29.70
CA LEU A 578 -20.50 -0.20 31.04
C LEU A 578 -20.63 -1.33 32.08
N SER A 579 -21.53 -2.29 31.93
CA SER A 579 -21.61 -3.44 32.85
C SER A 579 -20.35 -4.29 32.83
N LEU A 580 -19.70 -4.46 31.67
CA LEU A 580 -18.37 -5.10 31.56
C LEU A 580 -17.29 -4.41 32.41
N TRP A 581 -17.38 -3.09 32.56
CA TRP A 581 -16.45 -2.31 33.39
C TRP A 581 -16.81 -2.32 34.87
N SER A 582 -18.10 -2.42 35.22
CA SER A 582 -18.54 -2.72 36.58
C SER A 582 -18.00 -4.08 37.05
N ASP A 583 -18.12 -5.11 36.20
CA ASP A 583 -17.74 -6.49 36.51
C ASP A 583 -16.25 -6.81 36.20
N ARG A 584 -15.45 -5.80 35.86
CA ARG A 584 -14.04 -5.92 35.40
C ARG A 584 -13.12 -6.78 36.28
N GLU A 585 -13.39 -6.89 37.58
CA GLU A 585 -12.59 -7.71 38.50
C GLU A 585 -12.90 -9.20 38.33
N GLN A 586 -14.18 -9.55 38.09
CA GLN A 586 -14.62 -10.90 37.72
C GLN A 586 -14.24 -11.22 36.27
N LEU A 587 -14.30 -10.22 35.38
CA LEU A 587 -13.98 -10.33 33.96
C LEU A 587 -12.50 -10.08 33.62
N ARG A 588 -11.60 -10.01 34.62
CA ARG A 588 -10.18 -9.62 34.46
C ARG A 588 -9.40 -10.40 33.39
N VAL A 589 -9.79 -11.65 33.13
CA VAL A 589 -9.19 -12.49 32.07
C VAL A 589 -9.58 -12.06 30.66
N TYR A 590 -10.68 -11.31 30.49
CA TYR A 590 -11.20 -10.82 29.21
C TYR A 590 -10.81 -9.38 28.87
N ASN A 591 -10.00 -8.72 29.71
CA ASN A 591 -9.53 -7.34 29.49
C ASN A 591 -8.95 -7.10 28.08
N PHE A 592 -8.36 -8.13 27.46
CA PHE A 592 -7.83 -8.08 26.09
C PHE A 592 -8.88 -7.83 24.99
N SER A 593 -10.17 -7.89 25.31
CA SER A 593 -11.29 -7.60 24.39
C SER A 593 -11.92 -6.22 24.62
N PHE A 594 -11.60 -5.54 25.72
CA PHE A 594 -12.39 -4.38 26.16
C PHE A 594 -12.17 -3.15 25.29
N ASP A 595 -10.98 -2.94 24.75
CA ASP A 595 -10.69 -1.83 23.83
C ASP A 595 -11.47 -1.97 22.52
N TRP A 596 -11.51 -3.18 21.94
CA TRP A 596 -12.28 -3.49 20.74
C TRP A 596 -13.81 -3.40 20.96
N ILE A 597 -14.31 -3.80 22.14
CA ILE A 597 -15.73 -3.65 22.52
C ILE A 597 -16.11 -2.18 22.72
N ILE A 598 -15.26 -1.40 23.41
CA ILE A 598 -15.42 0.05 23.54
C ILE A 598 -15.50 0.69 22.15
N LEU A 599 -14.59 0.32 21.25
CA LEU A 599 -14.49 0.89 19.91
C LEU A 599 -15.68 0.52 19.01
N SER A 600 -16.12 -0.73 19.04
CA SER A 600 -17.16 -1.26 18.12
C SER A 600 -18.60 -1.01 18.56
N TYR A 601 -18.84 -0.71 19.84
CA TYR A 601 -20.19 -0.54 20.42
C TYR A 601 -20.31 0.72 21.28
N GLY A 602 -19.36 0.96 22.19
CA GLY A 602 -19.43 2.08 23.14
C GLY A 602 -19.25 3.46 22.49
N ILE A 603 -18.26 3.59 21.61
CA ILE A 603 -17.93 4.83 20.89
C ILE A 603 -19.07 5.32 19.98
N PRO A 604 -19.69 4.46 19.13
CA PRO A 604 -20.89 4.84 18.36
C PRO A 604 -22.04 5.35 19.22
N CYS A 605 -22.34 4.70 20.36
CA CYS A 605 -23.39 5.14 21.28
C CYS A 605 -23.06 6.46 21.95
N ALA A 606 -21.84 6.61 22.45
CA ALA A 606 -21.38 7.85 23.07
C ALA A 606 -21.46 9.03 22.08
N GLY A 607 -21.23 8.80 20.78
CA GLY A 607 -21.47 9.79 19.73
C GLY A 607 -22.91 10.30 19.66
N ILE A 608 -23.91 9.40 19.67
CA ILE A 608 -25.33 9.75 19.71
C ILE A 608 -25.70 10.48 21.01
N LEU A 609 -25.23 10.00 22.17
CA LEU A 609 -25.49 10.63 23.47
C LEU A 609 -24.87 12.04 23.54
N CYS A 610 -23.65 12.23 23.04
CA CYS A 610 -23.01 13.54 22.92
C CYS A 610 -23.79 14.49 21.99
N LEU A 611 -24.28 14.00 20.86
CA LEU A 611 -25.08 14.79 19.92
C LEU A 611 -26.38 15.28 20.56
N GLU A 612 -27.19 14.39 21.12
CA GLU A 612 -28.47 14.78 21.71
C GLU A 612 -28.28 15.67 22.96
N LEU A 613 -27.18 15.50 23.71
CA LEU A 613 -26.79 16.43 24.78
C LEU A 613 -26.48 17.84 24.26
N LEU A 614 -25.83 17.98 23.11
CA LEU A 614 -25.59 19.29 22.46
C LEU A 614 -26.89 19.90 21.95
N ARG A 615 -27.77 19.11 21.31
CA ARG A 615 -29.11 19.54 20.87
C ARG A 615 -29.96 20.04 22.04
N ALA A 616 -30.04 19.27 23.13
CA ALA A 616 -30.72 19.64 24.38
C ALA A 616 -30.04 20.80 25.16
N SER A 617 -28.89 21.28 24.67
CA SER A 617 -28.19 22.48 25.15
C SER A 617 -28.29 23.67 24.19
N ASN A 618 -28.98 23.52 23.05
CA ASN A 618 -29.01 24.47 21.93
C ASN A 618 -27.63 24.77 21.31
N LEU A 619 -26.70 23.81 21.40
CA LEU A 619 -25.33 23.91 20.86
C LEU A 619 -25.14 23.16 19.52
N ALA A 620 -26.18 22.48 19.03
CA ALA A 620 -26.23 21.82 17.73
C ALA A 620 -27.63 22.02 17.13
N PRO A 621 -27.76 22.06 15.79
CA PRO A 621 -29.05 22.31 15.14
C PRO A 621 -30.06 21.17 15.41
N PRO A 622 -31.37 21.49 15.48
CA PRO A 622 -32.42 20.48 15.51
C PRO A 622 -32.42 19.66 14.21
N MET A 623 -33.05 18.49 14.23
CA MET A 623 -33.34 17.72 13.00
C MET A 623 -34.08 18.61 11.98
N PRO A 624 -33.68 18.64 10.69
CA PRO A 624 -34.44 19.33 9.66
C PRO A 624 -35.80 18.67 9.43
N ALA A 625 -36.78 19.45 8.97
CA ALA A 625 -38.11 18.95 8.64
C ALA A 625 -38.11 18.21 7.29
N THR A 626 -38.78 17.07 7.22
CA THR A 626 -38.89 16.24 6.01
C THR A 626 -40.35 16.00 5.62
N GLU A 627 -40.60 15.45 4.43
CA GLU A 627 -41.96 15.05 4.02
C GLU A 627 -42.58 14.01 4.97
N ALA A 628 -41.76 13.18 5.62
CA ALA A 628 -42.19 12.20 6.62
C ALA A 628 -42.31 12.80 8.03
N LEU A 629 -41.57 13.86 8.35
CA LEU A 629 -41.57 14.55 9.64
C LEU A 629 -41.70 16.07 9.45
N PRO A 630 -42.92 16.59 9.19
CA PRO A 630 -43.15 18.02 8.95
C PRO A 630 -42.92 18.91 10.18
N ILE A 631 -42.94 18.31 11.38
CA ILE A 631 -42.64 18.97 12.65
C ILE A 631 -41.64 18.06 13.41
N PRO A 632 -40.33 18.35 13.36
CA PRO A 632 -39.33 17.62 14.14
C PRO A 632 -39.63 17.70 15.64
N THR A 633 -40.01 16.56 16.24
CA THR A 633 -40.21 16.46 17.68
C THR A 633 -38.88 16.08 18.33
N PRO A 634 -38.31 16.92 19.22
CA PRO A 634 -36.99 16.68 19.80
C PRO A 634 -36.95 15.42 20.66
N VAL A 635 -35.77 14.79 20.74
CA VAL A 635 -35.51 13.63 21.58
C VAL A 635 -35.70 13.99 23.06
N GLN A 636 -36.44 13.17 23.79
CA GLN A 636 -36.63 13.28 25.22
C GLN A 636 -35.45 12.61 25.93
N LEU A 637 -34.73 13.39 26.75
CA LEU A 637 -33.57 12.90 27.51
C LEU A 637 -33.40 13.65 28.84
N SER A 638 -32.77 12.96 29.80
CA SER A 638 -32.29 13.56 31.04
C SER A 638 -30.83 13.98 30.87
N ARG A 639 -30.56 15.30 30.85
CA ARG A 639 -29.20 15.83 30.72
C ARG A 639 -28.26 15.32 31.83
N SER A 640 -28.80 15.05 33.02
CA SER A 640 -28.03 14.52 34.17
C SER A 640 -27.59 13.07 33.95
N GLU A 641 -28.51 12.19 33.50
CA GLU A 641 -28.20 10.78 33.24
C GLU A 641 -27.24 10.61 32.06
N VAL A 642 -27.41 11.41 31.00
CA VAL A 642 -26.48 11.38 29.84
C VAL A 642 -25.08 11.82 30.26
N VAL A 643 -24.95 12.91 31.02
CA VAL A 643 -23.66 13.36 31.57
C VAL A 643 -23.03 12.31 32.49
N GLN A 644 -23.81 11.68 33.38
CA GLN A 644 -23.32 10.62 34.26
C GLN A 644 -22.83 9.39 33.47
N THR A 645 -23.61 8.95 32.47
CA THR A 645 -23.29 7.81 31.61
C THR A 645 -22.00 8.05 30.82
N LEU A 646 -21.87 9.22 30.19
CA LEU A 646 -20.67 9.61 29.45
C LEU A 646 -19.46 9.80 30.38
N THR A 647 -19.67 10.23 31.64
CA THR A 647 -18.60 10.32 32.65
C THR A 647 -18.10 8.93 33.08
N MET A 648 -19.00 7.95 33.25
CA MET A 648 -18.61 6.56 33.48
C MET A 648 -17.87 5.98 32.26
N PHE A 649 -18.27 6.34 31.04
CA PHE A 649 -17.58 5.91 29.83
C PHE A 649 -16.17 6.53 29.70
N ILE A 650 -15.98 7.79 30.10
CA ILE A 650 -14.65 8.41 30.25
C ILE A 650 -13.78 7.65 31.26
N ALA A 651 -14.36 7.15 32.36
CA ALA A 651 -13.63 6.33 33.32
C ALA A 651 -13.23 4.96 32.74
N PHE A 652 -14.10 4.30 31.99
CA PHE A 652 -13.77 3.04 31.30
C PHE A 652 -12.71 3.24 30.20
N LEU A 653 -12.82 4.28 29.37
CA LEU A 653 -11.79 4.70 28.41
C LEU A 653 -10.42 5.01 29.05
N SER A 654 -10.41 5.32 30.36
CA SER A 654 -9.17 5.57 31.12
C SER A 654 -8.52 4.28 31.66
N TRP A 655 -9.17 3.12 31.51
CA TRP A 655 -8.75 1.85 32.09
C TRP A 655 -8.12 0.89 31.06
N ILE A 656 -8.21 1.21 29.77
CA ILE A 656 -7.49 0.48 28.71
C ILE A 656 -5.97 0.61 28.91
N ARG A 657 -5.24 -0.51 28.81
CA ARG A 657 -3.81 -0.54 29.18
C ARG A 657 -2.97 0.22 28.15
N PRO A 658 -1.88 0.91 28.56
CA PRO A 658 -0.93 1.54 27.63
C PRO A 658 -0.31 0.60 26.60
N THR A 659 -0.40 -0.71 26.79
CA THR A 659 0.14 -1.77 25.91
C THR A 659 -0.91 -2.46 25.02
N ASP A 660 -2.20 -2.12 25.15
CA ASP A 660 -3.28 -2.55 24.25
C ASP A 660 -3.29 -1.69 22.96
N ASN A 661 -3.68 -2.29 21.83
CA ASN A 661 -3.46 -1.70 20.50
C ASN A 661 -4.34 -0.47 20.24
N ASN A 662 -5.62 -0.49 20.59
CA ASN A 662 -6.53 0.65 20.32
C ASN A 662 -6.43 1.79 21.36
N VAL A 663 -5.44 1.78 22.26
CA VAL A 663 -5.33 2.76 23.38
C VAL A 663 -5.22 4.21 22.91
N GLN A 664 -4.55 4.48 21.78
CA GLN A 664 -4.45 5.85 21.23
C GLN A 664 -5.83 6.38 20.79
N LEU A 665 -6.66 5.52 20.21
CA LEU A 665 -7.99 5.88 19.70
C LEU A 665 -8.98 6.10 20.86
N CYS A 666 -8.96 5.21 21.86
CA CYS A 666 -9.68 5.40 23.12
C CYS A 666 -9.27 6.72 23.82
N GLY A 667 -7.97 7.01 23.86
CA GLY A 667 -7.41 8.24 24.42
C GLY A 667 -7.83 9.52 23.68
N LYS A 668 -7.96 9.48 22.35
CA LYS A 668 -8.56 10.57 21.55
C LYS A 668 -10.03 10.77 21.92
N PHE A 669 -10.84 9.72 21.83
CA PHE A 669 -12.29 9.81 22.03
C PHE A 669 -12.66 10.28 23.45
N LYS A 670 -11.92 9.85 24.47
CA LYS A 670 -12.00 10.36 25.84
C LYS A 670 -11.92 11.89 25.93
N LYS A 671 -11.02 12.53 25.16
CA LYS A 671 -10.89 14.00 25.15
C LYS A 671 -12.13 14.66 24.54
N VAL A 672 -12.67 14.10 23.45
CA VAL A 672 -13.87 14.61 22.75
C VAL A 672 -15.10 14.55 23.66
N VAL A 673 -15.40 13.38 24.24
CA VAL A 673 -16.55 13.22 25.15
C VAL A 673 -16.45 14.17 26.33
N LYS A 674 -15.26 14.33 26.93
CA LYS A 674 -15.08 15.26 28.05
C LYS A 674 -15.38 16.71 27.64
N ARG A 675 -14.82 17.19 26.52
CA ARG A 675 -15.05 18.57 26.03
C ARG A 675 -16.55 18.82 25.78
N ILE A 676 -17.29 17.83 25.28
CA ILE A 676 -18.74 17.93 25.06
C ILE A 676 -19.51 17.97 26.38
N ILE A 677 -19.16 17.15 27.38
CA ILE A 677 -19.75 17.23 28.73
C ILE A 677 -19.50 18.61 29.35
N ASP A 678 -18.24 19.06 29.39
CA ASP A 678 -17.84 20.33 29.99
C ASP A 678 -18.63 21.50 29.36
N THR A 679 -18.65 21.57 28.02
CA THR A 679 -19.38 22.61 27.27
C THR A 679 -20.90 22.55 27.49
N ALA A 680 -21.49 21.35 27.61
CA ALA A 680 -22.92 21.18 27.86
C ALA A 680 -23.34 21.39 29.33
N ILE A 681 -22.39 21.45 30.27
CA ILE A 681 -22.61 21.87 31.66
C ILE A 681 -22.54 23.40 31.75
N ASP A 682 -21.52 24.01 31.14
CA ASP A 682 -21.26 25.45 31.20
C ASP A 682 -22.22 26.28 30.33
N ALA A 683 -22.92 25.65 29.38
CA ALA A 683 -23.92 26.28 28.52
C ALA A 683 -24.99 27.05 29.35
N PRO A 684 -25.20 28.36 29.10
CA PRO A 684 -26.11 29.18 29.89
C PRO A 684 -27.54 28.65 29.82
N ARG A 685 -28.16 28.44 30.99
CA ARG A 685 -29.55 27.96 31.08
C ARG A 685 -30.50 28.93 30.37
N PRO A 686 -31.42 28.46 29.50
CA PRO A 686 -32.35 29.34 28.80
C PRO A 686 -33.18 30.19 29.77
N THR A 687 -33.06 31.51 29.65
CA THR A 687 -33.98 32.44 30.30
C THR A 687 -35.35 32.32 29.62
N PHE A 688 -36.35 31.86 30.38
CA PHE A 688 -37.73 31.72 29.91
C PHE A 688 -38.37 33.10 29.64
N THR A 689 -38.09 33.69 28.49
CA THR A 689 -38.83 34.84 27.94
C THR A 689 -40.14 34.34 27.34
N GLY A 690 -41.15 34.21 28.20
CA GLY A 690 -42.46 33.69 27.83
C GLY A 690 -43.12 34.46 26.67
N GLN A 691 -43.91 33.74 25.85
CA GLN A 691 -44.67 34.34 24.76
C GLN A 691 -45.58 35.48 25.26
N GLN A 692 -45.64 36.55 24.48
CA GLN A 692 -46.44 37.72 24.81
C GLN A 692 -47.93 37.38 24.92
N ARG A 693 -48.56 37.80 26.02
CA ARG A 693 -49.94 38.27 26.00
C ARG A 693 -49.96 39.77 26.24
N THR A 694 -50.80 40.46 25.46
CA THR A 694 -50.89 41.92 25.37
C THR A 694 -51.58 42.55 26.60
N PRO A 695 -51.49 43.89 26.80
CA PRO A 695 -51.18 44.45 28.12
C PRO A 695 -52.39 45.08 28.84
N LEU A 696 -52.15 45.54 30.08
CA LEU A 696 -52.68 46.78 30.71
C LEU A 696 -51.73 47.15 31.90
N PRO A 697 -51.77 48.36 32.51
CA PRO A 697 -50.54 49.16 32.69
C PRO A 697 -50.26 49.61 34.14
N VAL A 698 -49.21 50.45 34.34
CA VAL A 698 -49.20 51.75 35.09
C VAL A 698 -47.82 52.10 35.71
N GLN A 699 -47.19 53.19 35.21
CA GLN A 699 -46.25 54.13 35.91
C GLN A 699 -44.89 53.63 36.47
N ARG A 700 -43.87 54.46 36.78
CA ARG A 700 -43.33 55.75 36.21
C ARG A 700 -42.01 56.10 36.98
N LEU A 701 -41.04 56.82 36.38
CA LEU A 701 -39.88 57.49 37.03
C LEU A 701 -38.81 56.56 37.68
N SER A 702 -37.57 56.97 38.01
CA SER A 702 -36.66 57.99 37.43
C SER A 702 -35.19 57.75 37.88
N GLU A 703 -34.24 58.41 37.20
CA GLU A 703 -32.95 58.95 37.70
C GLU A 703 -31.73 58.07 38.11
N THR A 704 -30.62 58.46 37.48
CA THR A 704 -29.15 58.26 37.62
C THR A 704 -28.49 59.10 38.76
N PRO A 705 -27.14 59.18 38.98
CA PRO A 705 -25.95 58.32 38.65
C PRO A 705 -24.77 58.26 39.72
N GLN A 706 -23.67 57.51 39.40
CA GLN A 706 -22.21 57.86 39.64
C GLN A 706 -21.61 57.88 41.09
N PRO A 707 -20.27 58.11 41.34
CA PRO A 707 -19.02 57.74 40.60
C PRO A 707 -17.73 57.33 41.44
N GLN A 708 -16.79 56.59 40.80
CA GLN A 708 -15.30 56.75 40.70
C GLN A 708 -14.24 56.86 41.88
N MET A 709 -13.00 56.37 41.56
CA MET A 709 -11.61 56.80 41.92
C MET A 709 -10.70 55.99 42.93
N LEU A 710 -9.38 56.26 42.85
CA LEU A 710 -8.16 55.53 43.36
C LEU A 710 -7.32 56.46 44.30
N PRO A 711 -5.97 56.36 44.60
CA PRO A 711 -4.91 55.32 44.37
C PRO A 711 -3.88 55.06 45.55
N HIS A 712 -2.82 54.27 45.29
CA HIS A 712 -1.48 54.21 45.97
C HIS A 712 -1.35 53.59 47.39
N ASP A 713 -0.17 53.21 47.95
CA ASP A 713 1.14 52.58 47.55
C ASP A 713 2.12 52.63 48.78
N PRO A 714 3.40 52.14 48.82
CA PRO A 714 4.15 51.11 48.04
C PRO A 714 4.98 50.12 48.95
N LEU A 715 5.94 49.36 48.38
CA LEU A 715 7.05 48.57 49.04
C LEU A 715 6.63 47.25 49.76
N GLN A 716 7.45 46.23 50.10
CA GLN A 716 8.82 45.68 49.79
C GLN A 716 8.87 44.21 50.36
N GLN A 717 9.83 43.28 50.18
CA GLN A 717 11.17 43.18 49.54
C GLN A 717 11.37 41.74 48.94
N ALA A 718 12.58 41.13 48.93
CA ALA A 718 12.88 39.79 48.36
C ALA A 718 14.14 39.15 49.03
N PRO A 719 14.56 37.86 48.80
CA PRO A 719 14.98 37.32 47.47
C PRO A 719 14.81 35.79 47.18
N LEU A 720 14.99 35.41 45.89
CA LEU A 720 15.42 34.09 45.34
C LEU A 720 14.55 32.83 45.64
N HIS A 721 14.13 31.98 44.67
CA HIS A 721 14.75 31.53 43.42
C HIS A 721 13.72 31.15 42.32
N THR A 722 14.16 31.10 41.05
CA THR A 722 13.60 30.36 39.88
C THR A 722 12.08 30.37 39.63
N ALA A 723 11.66 30.95 38.50
CA ALA A 723 10.29 30.86 37.98
C ALA A 723 10.26 30.39 36.52
N GLU A 724 9.28 29.55 36.17
CA GLU A 724 8.87 29.27 34.79
C GLU A 724 7.65 30.16 34.42
N PRO A 725 7.50 30.59 33.15
CA PRO A 725 6.41 31.49 32.77
C PRO A 725 5.09 30.74 32.49
N GLN A 726 4.04 31.09 33.23
CA GLN A 726 2.67 30.71 32.88
C GLN A 726 2.15 31.58 31.71
N ASN A 727 2.21 31.04 30.49
CA ASN A 727 1.50 31.63 29.34
C ASN A 727 0.07 31.07 29.28
N GLY A 728 -0.90 31.84 29.79
CA GLY A 728 -2.31 31.62 29.47
C GLY A 728 -2.62 32.11 28.06
N ILE A 729 -3.23 31.26 27.23
CA ILE A 729 -3.76 31.63 25.91
C ILE A 729 -5.28 31.41 25.92
N ASP A 730 -6.01 32.45 25.51
CA ASP A 730 -7.47 32.49 25.53
C ASP A 730 -8.06 31.58 24.44
N PHE A 731 -8.90 30.62 24.85
CA PHE A 731 -9.40 29.54 24.00
C PHE A 731 -10.79 29.82 23.40
N MET A 732 -11.36 31.01 23.62
CA MET A 732 -12.73 31.38 23.23
C MET A 732 -12.94 31.60 21.72
N ASN A 733 -11.88 31.78 20.92
CA ASN A 733 -11.98 32.21 19.51
C ASN A 733 -11.78 31.11 18.44
N ASP A 734 -11.43 29.87 18.81
CA ASP A 734 -11.11 28.78 17.86
C ASP A 734 -12.35 27.96 17.39
N PHE A 735 -13.57 28.45 17.63
CA PHE A 735 -14.81 27.91 17.06
C PHE A 735 -15.50 28.96 16.19
N ASP A 736 -15.54 28.72 14.88
CA ASP A 736 -16.36 29.51 13.95
C ASP A 736 -17.86 29.24 14.22
N PRO A 737 -18.68 30.26 14.57
CA PRO A 737 -20.12 30.08 14.75
C PRO A 737 -20.84 29.55 13.50
N ALA A 738 -20.27 29.69 12.31
CA ALA A 738 -20.83 29.12 11.08
C ALA A 738 -20.75 27.58 11.05
N MET A 739 -19.80 26.94 11.74
CA MET A 739 -19.76 25.47 11.86
C MET A 739 -20.89 24.89 12.73
N ILE A 740 -21.57 25.73 13.52
CA ILE A 740 -22.77 25.36 14.29
C ILE A 740 -24.03 25.48 13.42
N ALA A 741 -23.92 26.02 12.20
CA ALA A 741 -25.04 26.55 11.40
C ALA A 741 -25.10 26.05 9.94
N MET A 742 -24.63 24.83 9.64
CA MET A 742 -24.93 24.13 8.38
C MET A 742 -25.52 22.74 8.61
N ASP A 743 -26.35 22.32 7.66
CA ASP A 743 -27.28 21.18 7.81
C ASP A 743 -26.62 19.81 7.89
N ASP A 744 -27.37 18.93 8.55
CA ASP A 744 -27.19 17.49 8.74
C ASP A 744 -25.90 16.99 9.40
N LEU A 745 -26.11 16.20 10.45
CA LEU A 745 -25.06 15.53 11.21
C LEU A 745 -24.63 14.22 10.52
N ASP A 746 -24.51 14.29 9.21
CA ASP A 746 -24.17 13.18 8.32
C ASP A 746 -22.72 12.69 8.55
N TRP A 747 -21.91 13.49 9.24
CA TRP A 747 -20.64 13.06 9.83
C TRP A 747 -20.80 11.79 10.67
N LEU A 748 -21.90 11.68 11.42
CA LEU A 748 -22.17 10.52 12.28
C LEU A 748 -22.64 9.31 11.45
N ASN A 749 -23.20 9.53 10.25
CA ASN A 749 -23.67 8.49 9.33
C ASN A 749 -22.57 7.95 8.42
N THR A 750 -21.64 8.80 7.98
CA THR A 750 -20.59 8.51 6.99
C THR A 750 -19.27 8.05 7.60
N VAL A 751 -19.25 7.70 8.89
CA VAL A 751 -18.04 7.22 9.58
C VAL A 751 -17.55 5.87 9.04
N ASP A 752 -16.63 5.95 8.08
CA ASP A 752 -15.49 5.05 8.02
C ASP A 752 -14.59 5.37 9.23
N TRP A 753 -14.56 4.45 10.22
CA TRP A 753 -13.81 4.66 11.47
C TRP A 753 -12.29 4.69 11.26
N THR A 754 -11.82 4.39 10.04
CA THR A 754 -10.40 4.47 9.63
C THR A 754 -10.08 5.77 8.88
N GLN A 755 -11.05 6.40 8.21
CA GLN A 755 -10.83 7.59 7.36
C GLN A 755 -12.02 8.58 7.39
N GLY A 756 -11.84 9.73 8.05
CA GLY A 756 -12.76 10.87 7.93
C GLY A 756 -12.41 12.06 8.84
N ASP A 757 -12.85 13.25 8.45
CA ASP A 757 -12.26 14.53 8.92
C ASP A 757 -12.58 14.91 10.38
N TRP A 758 -13.46 14.18 11.08
CA TRP A 758 -13.58 14.28 12.55
C TRP A 758 -12.32 13.80 13.30
N LEU A 759 -11.40 13.12 12.62
CA LEU A 759 -10.07 12.76 13.14
C LEU A 759 -8.99 13.83 12.89
N ASP A 760 -9.36 15.02 12.40
CA ASP A 760 -8.45 16.15 12.16
C ASP A 760 -7.44 16.35 13.31
N PRO A 761 -6.14 16.11 13.07
CA PRO A 761 -5.12 16.31 14.09
C PRO A 761 -4.79 17.79 14.34
N PHE A 762 -5.12 18.71 13.41
CA PHE A 762 -4.73 20.12 13.50
C PHE A 762 -5.38 20.83 14.70
N GLN A 763 -6.62 20.48 15.08
CA GLN A 763 -7.31 21.01 16.26
C GLN A 763 -6.75 20.53 17.62
N VAL A 764 -5.90 19.49 17.67
CA VAL A 764 -5.38 18.93 18.95
C VAL A 764 -3.95 19.37 19.27
N ASN A 765 -3.16 19.78 18.27
CA ASN A 765 -1.74 20.09 18.49
C ASN A 765 -1.46 21.33 19.37
N LYS A 766 -2.43 22.24 19.55
CA LYS A 766 -2.30 23.49 20.33
C LYS A 766 -2.08 23.32 21.85
N PHE A 767 -2.10 22.07 22.37
CA PHE A 767 -1.93 21.76 23.81
C PHE A 767 -0.93 20.63 24.12
N CYS A 768 -0.18 20.12 23.13
CA CYS A 768 0.92 19.18 23.36
C CYS A 768 2.26 19.70 22.81
N GLU A 769 2.41 21.02 22.67
CA GLU A 769 3.67 21.70 22.34
C GLU A 769 4.68 21.71 23.51
N MET A 770 4.93 20.55 24.11
CA MET A 770 6.10 20.31 24.97
C MET A 770 6.42 18.80 25.00
N ALA A 771 7.35 18.42 24.11
CA ALA A 771 7.96 17.10 23.90
C ALA A 771 7.14 16.01 23.15
N SER A 772 7.73 15.52 22.04
CA SER A 772 7.46 14.26 21.31
C SER A 772 6.34 14.22 20.24
N ASP A 773 6.28 15.28 19.43
CA ASP A 773 6.18 15.27 17.96
C ASP A 773 5.47 14.08 17.26
N LYS A 774 4.26 14.31 16.75
CA LYS A 774 3.87 13.77 15.43
C LYS A 774 4.10 14.87 14.39
N LYS A 775 5.04 14.64 13.46
CA LYS A 775 5.37 15.60 12.41
C LYS A 775 4.33 15.58 11.30
N PHE A 776 3.68 16.71 11.08
CA PHE A 776 2.97 16.98 9.82
C PHE A 776 3.98 17.05 8.67
N LEU A 777 3.52 16.75 7.44
CA LEU A 777 4.27 17.09 6.24
C LEU A 777 4.32 18.63 6.10
N PRO A 778 5.48 19.23 5.80
CA PRO A 778 5.61 20.67 5.63
C PRO A 778 4.61 21.27 4.65
N GLU A 779 3.97 22.36 5.09
CA GLU A 779 3.12 23.20 4.26
C GLU A 779 3.87 23.66 2.99
N PRO A 780 3.23 23.71 1.82
CA PRO A 780 3.95 23.97 0.59
C PRO A 780 4.34 25.45 0.47
N PRO A 781 5.53 25.76 -0.08
CA PRO A 781 6.19 27.03 0.12
C PRO A 781 5.44 28.20 -0.52
N ALA A 782 5.48 29.36 0.15
CA ALA A 782 4.80 30.59 -0.30
C ALA A 782 5.28 31.10 -1.68
N SER A 783 6.45 30.65 -2.14
CA SER A 783 6.93 30.79 -3.51
C SER A 783 7.64 29.51 -3.92
N TYR A 784 7.41 29.06 -5.16
CA TYR A 784 8.16 27.95 -5.77
C TYR A 784 9.36 28.43 -6.59
N LEU A 785 9.65 29.74 -6.66
CA LEU A 785 10.88 30.22 -7.30
C LEU A 785 12.12 29.79 -6.49
N PRO A 786 13.25 29.49 -7.14
CA PRO A 786 14.51 29.22 -6.44
C PRO A 786 15.00 30.47 -5.70
N VAL A 787 15.56 30.29 -4.50
CA VAL A 787 16.11 31.38 -3.68
C VAL A 787 17.35 32.02 -4.32
N GLU A 788 17.57 33.32 -4.13
CA GLU A 788 18.63 34.05 -4.83
C GLU A 788 20.05 33.63 -4.46
N ASN A 789 20.28 33.22 -3.19
CA ASN A 789 21.61 32.99 -2.62
C ASN A 789 21.83 31.51 -2.21
N PRO A 790 21.96 30.57 -3.15
CA PRO A 790 22.16 29.15 -2.83
C PRO A 790 23.52 28.88 -2.17
N THR A 791 23.63 27.77 -1.42
CA THR A 791 24.91 27.27 -0.90
C THR A 791 25.93 27.04 -2.03
N PRO A 792 27.23 27.32 -1.83
CA PRO A 792 28.24 27.18 -2.88
C PRO A 792 28.49 25.69 -3.20
N SER A 793 28.18 25.27 -4.42
CA SER A 793 28.47 23.90 -4.88
C SER A 793 29.92 23.79 -5.41
N PHE A 794 30.53 22.60 -5.26
CA PHE A 794 31.81 22.26 -5.90
C PHE A 794 31.80 22.56 -7.41
N TRP A 795 30.70 22.25 -8.10
CA TRP A 795 30.56 22.48 -9.53
C TRP A 795 30.52 23.97 -9.93
N HIS A 796 30.29 24.88 -8.98
CA HIS A 796 30.16 26.32 -9.20
C HIS A 796 31.39 27.13 -8.73
N GLU A 797 32.48 26.46 -8.34
CA GLU A 797 33.72 27.13 -7.90
C GLU A 797 34.36 28.02 -8.96
N ASN A 798 34.26 27.63 -10.23
CA ASN A 798 34.77 28.37 -11.38
C ASN A 798 33.58 28.62 -12.31
N LEU A 799 32.85 29.71 -12.06
CA LEU A 799 31.72 30.11 -12.89
C LEU A 799 32.17 30.41 -14.32
N HIS A 800 31.45 29.87 -15.30
CA HIS A 800 31.69 30.16 -16.71
C HIS A 800 31.17 31.54 -17.08
N GLU A 801 31.76 32.18 -18.09
CA GLU A 801 31.27 33.46 -18.62
C GLU A 801 29.80 33.44 -19.09
N LEU A 802 29.25 32.24 -19.33
CA LEU A 802 27.85 32.06 -19.72
C LEU A 802 26.90 31.81 -18.55
N HIS A 803 27.39 31.73 -17.30
CA HIS A 803 26.52 31.46 -16.16
C HIS A 803 25.40 32.49 -16.05
N ASP A 804 25.71 33.77 -16.23
CA ASP A 804 24.74 34.86 -16.23
C ASP A 804 24.46 35.41 -17.65
N ALA A 805 24.59 34.57 -18.68
CA ALA A 805 24.38 34.97 -20.08
C ALA A 805 22.97 35.50 -20.39
N ARG A 806 22.93 36.66 -21.07
CA ARG A 806 21.74 37.16 -21.78
C ARG A 806 22.12 37.38 -23.24
N SER A 807 21.63 36.52 -24.14
CA SER A 807 21.99 36.55 -25.56
C SER A 807 21.52 37.81 -26.30
N THR A 808 20.54 38.52 -25.73
CA THR A 808 20.14 39.89 -26.10
C THR A 808 19.93 40.72 -24.82
N PRO A 809 20.25 42.03 -24.80
CA PRO A 809 20.02 42.89 -23.63
C PRO A 809 18.55 42.93 -23.20
N ASP A 810 17.66 42.99 -24.20
CA ASP A 810 16.20 42.93 -24.02
C ASP A 810 15.68 41.49 -24.12
N LEU A 811 14.56 41.24 -23.45
CA LEU A 811 13.77 40.02 -23.60
C LEU A 811 13.21 39.96 -25.03
N PRO A 812 13.40 38.88 -25.81
CA PRO A 812 12.81 38.76 -27.15
C PRO A 812 11.28 38.87 -27.06
N PRO A 813 10.61 39.71 -27.88
CA PRO A 813 9.17 39.96 -27.76
C PRO A 813 8.32 38.73 -28.15
N ALA A 814 8.85 37.86 -29.01
CA ALA A 814 8.24 36.59 -29.35
C ALA A 814 9.28 35.53 -29.76
N SER A 815 8.89 34.26 -29.68
CA SER A 815 9.58 33.10 -30.28
C SER A 815 8.58 32.01 -30.66
N ASP A 816 9.01 31.01 -31.43
CA ASP A 816 8.18 29.84 -31.73
C ASP A 816 8.08 28.92 -30.51
N VAL A 817 9.19 28.71 -29.80
CA VAL A 817 9.26 27.89 -28.57
C VAL A 817 9.88 28.70 -27.43
N VAL A 818 9.27 28.67 -26.25
CA VAL A 818 9.91 29.08 -24.99
C VAL A 818 10.17 27.86 -24.11
N ILE A 819 11.40 27.73 -23.64
CA ILE A 819 11.85 26.70 -22.71
C ILE A 819 12.09 27.35 -21.34
N ILE A 820 11.57 26.76 -20.27
CA ILE A 820 11.66 27.33 -18.91
C ILE A 820 12.60 26.44 -18.06
N GLY A 821 13.77 26.98 -17.71
CA GLY A 821 14.83 26.33 -16.94
C GLY A 821 16.07 25.99 -17.78
N ALA A 822 17.24 26.46 -17.36
CA ALA A 822 18.57 26.20 -17.95
C ALA A 822 19.31 25.01 -17.28
N GLY A 823 18.54 24.06 -16.74
CA GLY A 823 19.06 22.77 -16.30
C GLY A 823 19.26 21.80 -17.48
N TYR A 824 19.65 20.56 -17.14
CA TYR A 824 19.91 19.49 -18.13
C TYR A 824 18.76 19.32 -19.12
N ALA A 825 17.51 19.25 -18.65
CA ALA A 825 16.35 19.01 -19.51
C ALA A 825 16.10 20.15 -20.51
N GLY A 826 16.23 21.41 -20.09
CA GLY A 826 15.99 22.56 -20.96
C GLY A 826 17.08 22.72 -22.04
N ILE A 827 18.35 22.63 -21.65
CA ILE A 827 19.48 22.74 -22.58
C ILE A 827 19.58 21.53 -23.51
N ALA A 828 19.30 20.31 -23.03
CA ALA A 828 19.20 19.13 -23.89
C ALA A 828 18.05 19.26 -24.91
N THR A 829 16.88 19.76 -24.50
CA THR A 829 15.74 19.96 -25.41
C THR A 829 16.09 21.02 -26.47
N ALA A 830 16.69 22.14 -26.06
CA ALA A 830 17.18 23.17 -26.98
C ALA A 830 18.23 22.61 -27.97
N TYR A 831 19.15 21.78 -27.49
CA TYR A 831 20.15 21.11 -28.34
C TYR A 831 19.49 20.15 -29.33
N HIS A 832 18.56 19.30 -28.91
CA HIS A 832 17.89 18.37 -29.82
C HIS A 832 17.08 19.10 -30.91
N LEU A 833 16.41 20.20 -30.58
CA LEU A 833 15.69 21.06 -31.53
C LEU A 833 16.59 21.78 -32.56
N LYS A 834 17.90 21.92 -32.30
CA LYS A 834 18.80 22.79 -33.08
C LYS A 834 20.02 22.11 -33.70
N LYS A 835 20.53 21.06 -33.05
CA LYS A 835 21.81 20.38 -33.32
C LYS A 835 21.69 18.85 -33.32
N GLY A 836 20.69 18.31 -32.63
CA GLY A 836 20.34 16.89 -32.67
C GLY A 836 19.49 16.53 -33.89
N GLU A 837 18.94 15.32 -33.85
CA GLU A 837 18.11 14.74 -34.94
C GLU A 837 16.82 15.51 -35.22
N CYS A 838 16.34 16.32 -34.27
CA CYS A 838 15.10 17.11 -34.38
C CYS A 838 15.34 18.53 -34.92
N ARG A 839 16.48 18.75 -35.61
CA ARG A 839 16.92 20.08 -36.07
C ARG A 839 15.87 20.75 -36.96
N ASN A 840 15.39 21.90 -36.50
CA ASN A 840 14.35 22.68 -37.17
C ASN A 840 14.70 24.18 -37.19
N SER A 841 13.87 24.97 -37.86
CA SER A 841 14.03 26.43 -38.03
C SER A 841 13.26 27.26 -37.00
N LEU A 842 12.65 26.65 -35.98
CA LEU A 842 11.85 27.37 -34.98
C LEU A 842 12.75 28.31 -34.16
N SER A 843 12.33 29.54 -33.92
CA SER A 843 12.97 30.43 -32.95
C SER A 843 12.76 29.90 -31.53
N VAL A 844 13.85 29.81 -30.75
CA VAL A 844 13.83 29.25 -29.39
C VAL A 844 14.44 30.26 -28.43
N THR A 845 13.69 30.61 -27.39
CA THR A 845 14.18 31.35 -26.22
C THR A 845 14.15 30.44 -25.00
N LEU A 846 15.20 30.48 -24.19
CA LEU A 846 15.26 29.79 -22.90
C LEU A 846 15.35 30.82 -21.77
N LEU A 847 14.46 30.70 -20.78
CA LEU A 847 14.35 31.58 -19.63
C LEU A 847 14.80 30.85 -18.36
N GLU A 848 15.62 31.49 -17.54
CA GLU A 848 16.15 30.93 -16.30
C GLU A 848 16.03 31.97 -15.17
N ALA A 849 15.67 31.51 -13.97
CA ALA A 849 15.43 32.34 -12.80
C ALA A 849 16.73 32.86 -12.17
N ARG A 850 17.79 32.05 -12.17
CA ARG A 850 19.15 32.42 -11.69
C ARG A 850 20.15 32.36 -12.86
N GLY A 851 21.35 31.86 -12.66
CA GLY A 851 22.30 31.50 -13.72
C GLY A 851 22.10 30.10 -14.32
N ILE A 852 22.73 29.83 -15.48
CA ILE A 852 22.70 28.54 -16.20
C ILE A 852 23.19 27.41 -15.29
N CYS A 853 22.45 26.30 -15.29
CA CYS A 853 22.79 25.10 -14.51
C CYS A 853 22.99 25.37 -12.99
N SER A 854 22.31 26.38 -12.45
CA SER A 854 22.37 26.75 -11.02
C SER A 854 21.51 25.87 -10.11
N GLY A 855 20.45 25.24 -10.61
CA GLY A 855 19.59 24.32 -9.87
C GLY A 855 20.12 22.88 -9.82
N ALA A 856 19.24 21.89 -9.57
CA ALA A 856 19.53 20.46 -9.36
C ALA A 856 20.66 19.85 -10.22
N THR A 857 20.77 20.23 -11.50
CA THR A 857 21.82 19.74 -12.40
C THR A 857 23.22 20.14 -11.95
N GLY A 858 23.45 21.36 -11.48
CA GLY A 858 24.75 21.81 -10.99
C GLY A 858 25.01 21.48 -9.52
N ARG A 859 24.21 20.58 -8.91
CA ARG A 859 24.19 20.35 -7.45
C ARG A 859 24.11 18.87 -7.04
N ASN A 860 24.08 17.93 -7.99
CA ASN A 860 24.11 16.48 -7.73
C ASN A 860 25.55 15.91 -7.74
N GLY A 861 25.70 14.59 -7.62
CA GLY A 861 27.01 13.92 -7.56
C GLY A 861 27.70 13.61 -8.90
N GLY A 862 27.20 14.06 -10.06
CA GLY A 862 27.85 13.81 -11.36
C GLY A 862 27.81 12.36 -11.87
N HIS A 863 26.97 11.51 -11.26
CA HIS A 863 26.93 10.07 -11.49
C HIS A 863 25.95 9.70 -12.62
N LEU A 864 26.45 9.19 -13.75
CA LEU A 864 25.68 8.72 -14.90
C LEU A 864 25.59 7.19 -14.85
N ARG A 865 24.71 6.67 -14.00
CA ARG A 865 24.58 5.23 -13.70
C ARG A 865 23.14 4.76 -13.92
N PRO A 866 22.87 3.83 -14.87
CA PRO A 866 21.58 3.15 -14.97
C PRO A 866 21.22 2.49 -13.64
N ASP A 867 19.95 2.49 -13.25
CA ASP A 867 19.52 1.67 -12.12
C ASP A 867 19.17 0.23 -12.52
N MET A 868 19.46 -0.69 -11.60
CA MET A 868 19.16 -2.12 -11.71
C MET A 868 18.53 -2.68 -10.42
N TYR A 869 18.73 -2.02 -9.27
CA TYR A 869 18.46 -2.57 -7.94
C TYR A 869 17.66 -1.64 -7.01
N GLY A 870 17.31 -0.42 -7.44
CA GLY A 870 16.55 0.56 -6.64
C GLY A 870 15.08 0.65 -7.07
N HIS A 871 14.83 1.29 -8.21
CA HIS A 871 13.50 1.54 -8.75
C HIS A 871 13.04 0.44 -9.71
N ILE A 872 13.94 -0.17 -10.50
CA ILE A 872 13.54 -1.20 -11.48
C ILE A 872 12.75 -2.37 -10.82
N PRO A 873 13.14 -2.92 -9.66
CA PRO A 873 12.33 -3.94 -8.97
C PRO A 873 10.95 -3.42 -8.53
N LYS A 874 10.85 -2.15 -8.10
CA LYS A 874 9.56 -1.51 -7.76
C LYS A 874 8.66 -1.38 -9.00
N TYR A 875 9.21 -0.99 -10.15
CA TYR A 875 8.46 -0.88 -11.41
C TYR A 875 7.94 -2.25 -11.87
N ILE A 876 8.78 -3.30 -11.83
CA ILE A 876 8.37 -4.68 -12.15
C ILE A 876 7.24 -5.17 -11.25
N ALA A 877 7.32 -4.90 -9.94
CA ALA A 877 6.30 -5.31 -8.97
C ALA A 877 4.95 -4.57 -9.14
N ARG A 878 4.94 -3.37 -9.74
CA ARG A 878 3.74 -2.51 -9.85
C ARG A 878 3.09 -2.50 -11.23
N ALA A 879 3.90 -2.50 -12.29
CA ALA A 879 3.48 -2.38 -13.68
C ALA A 879 3.78 -3.64 -14.51
N GLY A 880 4.30 -4.69 -13.87
CA GLY A 880 4.70 -5.93 -14.51
C GLY A 880 6.06 -5.84 -15.22
N LEU A 881 6.59 -7.02 -15.57
CA LEU A 881 7.96 -7.16 -16.09
C LEU A 881 8.25 -6.27 -17.31
N LYS A 882 7.32 -6.17 -18.27
CA LYS A 882 7.55 -5.42 -19.52
C LYS A 882 7.90 -3.94 -19.25
N ALA A 883 7.15 -3.27 -18.38
CA ALA A 883 7.36 -1.84 -18.12
C ALA A 883 8.65 -1.56 -17.33
N GLY A 884 9.05 -2.47 -16.42
CA GLY A 884 10.33 -2.37 -15.73
C GLY A 884 11.53 -2.58 -16.65
N LEU A 885 11.45 -3.52 -17.61
CA LEU A 885 12.49 -3.72 -18.62
C LEU A 885 12.58 -2.55 -19.60
N GLU A 886 11.45 -1.99 -20.02
CA GLU A 886 11.37 -0.81 -20.90
C GLU A 886 12.15 0.39 -20.31
N ILE A 887 12.06 0.61 -18.98
CA ILE A 887 12.86 1.63 -18.29
C ILE A 887 14.34 1.23 -18.19
N ALA A 888 14.66 -0.01 -17.81
CA ALA A 888 16.04 -0.46 -17.65
C ALA A 888 16.84 -0.37 -18.98
N GLU A 889 16.24 -0.77 -20.10
CA GLU A 889 16.85 -0.66 -21.43
C GLU A 889 17.03 0.80 -21.86
N PHE A 890 16.07 1.68 -21.54
CA PHE A 890 16.15 3.12 -21.81
C PHE A 890 17.27 3.81 -21.01
N GLU A 891 17.44 3.46 -19.74
CA GLU A 891 18.55 3.98 -18.91
C GLU A 891 19.92 3.46 -19.35
N VAL A 892 20.03 2.18 -19.73
CA VAL A 892 21.29 1.63 -20.29
C VAL A 892 21.68 2.32 -21.59
N ALA A 893 20.72 2.63 -22.46
CA ALA A 893 20.96 3.34 -23.72
C ALA A 893 21.52 4.77 -23.54
N HIS A 894 21.26 5.43 -22.40
CA HIS A 894 21.71 6.80 -22.15
C HIS A 894 23.23 6.96 -22.09
N LEU A 895 23.94 5.99 -21.49
CA LEU A 895 25.38 6.12 -21.25
C LEU A 895 26.16 6.20 -22.57
N GLU A 896 25.82 5.34 -23.53
CA GLU A 896 26.41 5.36 -24.87
C GLU A 896 25.89 6.54 -25.72
N ALA A 897 24.67 7.03 -25.48
CA ALA A 897 24.16 8.25 -26.13
C ALA A 897 24.92 9.51 -25.68
N ILE A 898 25.21 9.66 -24.39
CA ILE A 898 25.99 10.77 -23.84
C ILE A 898 27.47 10.65 -24.20
N LYS A 899 28.04 9.44 -24.17
CA LYS A 899 29.40 9.20 -24.68
C LYS A 899 29.52 9.64 -26.15
N LYS A 900 28.58 9.25 -27.01
CA LYS A 900 28.53 9.69 -28.41
C LYS A 900 28.37 11.21 -28.57
N LEU A 901 27.60 11.88 -27.72
CA LEU A 901 27.50 13.34 -27.71
C LEU A 901 28.85 14.00 -27.41
N ILE A 902 29.52 13.53 -26.35
CA ILE A 902 30.81 14.04 -25.88
C ILE A 902 31.90 13.83 -26.95
N GLU A 903 31.92 12.64 -27.59
CA GLU A 903 32.79 12.33 -28.73
C GLU A 903 32.47 13.19 -29.98
N LYS A 904 31.20 13.51 -30.25
CA LYS A 904 30.73 14.27 -31.42
C LYS A 904 31.03 15.77 -31.33
N GLU A 905 30.80 16.38 -30.18
CA GLU A 905 30.96 17.84 -29.96
C GLU A 905 32.28 18.19 -29.26
N ASN A 906 33.13 17.19 -28.96
CA ASN A 906 34.42 17.32 -28.28
C ASN A 906 34.31 18.10 -26.95
N ILE A 907 33.47 17.58 -26.05
CA ILE A 907 33.14 18.23 -24.77
C ILE A 907 34.12 17.78 -23.68
N ASP A 908 34.95 18.70 -23.15
CA ASP A 908 35.60 18.44 -21.86
C ASP A 908 34.59 18.67 -20.72
N CYS A 909 34.08 17.58 -20.16
CA CYS A 909 33.23 17.59 -18.97
C CYS A 909 33.70 16.58 -17.91
N ASP A 910 35.00 16.32 -17.80
CA ASP A 910 35.59 15.31 -16.90
C ASP A 910 35.05 13.87 -17.12
N PHE A 911 34.49 13.57 -18.30
CA PHE A 911 33.77 12.31 -18.52
C PHE A 911 34.68 11.09 -18.42
N THR A 912 34.39 10.24 -17.44
CA THR A 912 35.08 8.97 -17.21
C THR A 912 34.07 7.84 -17.42
N LEU A 913 34.23 7.08 -18.51
CA LEU A 913 33.56 5.79 -18.68
C LEU A 913 34.23 4.79 -17.72
N THR A 914 33.46 4.23 -16.80
CA THR A 914 33.97 3.37 -15.72
C THR A 914 32.98 2.23 -15.44
N ARG A 915 33.10 1.59 -14.28
CA ARG A 915 32.06 0.75 -13.68
C ARG A 915 31.56 1.39 -12.41
N THR A 916 30.28 1.19 -12.12
CA THR A 916 29.76 1.35 -10.77
C THR A 916 30.02 0.07 -9.97
N VAL A 917 30.06 0.19 -8.65
CA VAL A 917 29.87 -0.94 -7.73
C VAL A 917 28.71 -0.60 -6.78
N ASP A 918 27.57 -1.26 -6.96
CA ASP A 918 26.51 -1.31 -5.96
C ASP A 918 26.95 -2.27 -4.84
N VAL A 919 26.94 -1.83 -3.59
CA VAL A 919 27.48 -2.57 -2.43
C VAL A 919 26.44 -2.59 -1.30
N TRP A 920 26.17 -3.78 -0.79
CA TRP A 920 25.25 -4.01 0.32
C TRP A 920 26.02 -4.39 1.58
N ILE A 921 25.96 -3.54 2.61
CA ILE A 921 26.58 -3.79 3.92
C ILE A 921 25.57 -4.52 4.84
N ASN A 922 24.27 -4.38 4.58
CA ASN A 922 23.22 -5.12 5.25
C ASN A 922 23.00 -6.52 4.62
N LYS A 923 23.05 -7.58 5.43
CA LYS A 923 22.87 -8.98 4.99
C LYS A 923 21.49 -9.27 4.40
N THR A 924 20.43 -8.65 4.91
CA THR A 924 19.07 -8.79 4.37
C THR A 924 18.96 -8.13 2.99
N ALA A 925 19.52 -6.92 2.84
CA ALA A 925 19.56 -6.22 1.56
C ALA A 925 20.41 -6.98 0.51
N ALA A 926 21.52 -7.58 0.93
CA ALA A 926 22.37 -8.42 0.08
C ALA A 926 21.65 -9.68 -0.46
N VAL A 927 20.81 -10.33 0.35
CA VAL A 927 19.98 -11.46 -0.10
C VAL A 927 18.96 -11.00 -1.15
N LYS A 928 18.23 -9.91 -0.90
CA LYS A 928 17.28 -9.31 -1.87
C LYS A 928 17.97 -8.90 -3.18
N ALA A 929 19.19 -8.36 -3.10
CA ALA A 929 19.97 -7.98 -4.27
C ALA A 929 20.35 -9.20 -5.13
N ARG A 930 20.71 -10.32 -4.50
CA ARG A 930 20.97 -11.59 -5.20
C ARG A 930 19.71 -12.11 -5.88
N GLU A 931 18.55 -12.05 -5.21
CA GLU A 931 17.26 -12.46 -5.79
C GLU A 931 16.90 -11.63 -7.04
N VAL A 932 17.12 -10.30 -7.00
CA VAL A 932 16.97 -9.41 -8.17
C VAL A 932 17.95 -9.79 -9.29
N TYR A 933 19.23 -10.03 -8.97
CA TYR A 933 20.23 -10.43 -9.96
C TYR A 933 19.88 -11.76 -10.63
N ASP A 934 19.52 -12.77 -9.85
CA ASP A 934 19.18 -14.11 -10.35
C ASP A 934 17.88 -14.07 -11.20
N PHE A 935 16.88 -13.30 -10.76
CA PHE A 935 15.66 -13.05 -11.52
C PHE A 935 15.93 -12.39 -12.87
N MET A 936 16.74 -11.31 -12.90
CA MET A 936 17.06 -10.60 -14.15
C MET A 936 17.91 -11.45 -15.10
N SER A 937 18.92 -12.15 -14.55
CA SER A 937 19.82 -13.01 -15.33
C SER A 937 19.08 -14.15 -16.03
N SER A 938 18.00 -14.66 -15.43
CA SER A 938 17.15 -15.72 -16.02
C SER A 938 16.48 -15.35 -17.35
N ARG A 939 16.51 -14.07 -17.77
CA ARG A 939 15.73 -13.53 -18.90
C ARG A 939 16.52 -13.28 -20.19
N ASN A 940 17.82 -13.62 -20.24
CA ASN A 940 18.69 -13.44 -21.41
C ASN A 940 18.72 -11.97 -21.93
N LEU A 941 18.71 -11.01 -21.02
CA LEU A 941 18.71 -9.58 -21.31
C LEU A 941 20.14 -9.14 -21.65
N ALA A 942 20.36 -8.57 -22.84
CA ALA A 942 21.71 -8.28 -23.35
C ALA A 942 22.53 -7.29 -22.50
N TYR A 943 21.89 -6.51 -21.62
CA TYR A 943 22.59 -5.64 -20.66
C TYR A 943 23.04 -6.38 -19.40
N MET A 944 22.47 -7.55 -19.08
CA MET A 944 22.91 -8.38 -17.95
C MET A 944 24.23 -9.10 -18.21
N ASP A 945 24.66 -9.24 -19.47
CA ASP A 945 25.98 -9.77 -19.86
C ASP A 945 27.14 -8.91 -19.30
N ASP A 946 26.88 -7.65 -18.95
CA ASP A 946 27.83 -6.74 -18.30
C ASP A 946 27.70 -6.71 -16.76
N VAL A 947 26.68 -7.33 -16.17
CA VAL A 947 26.44 -7.31 -14.71
C VAL A 947 27.15 -8.48 -14.04
N PHE A 948 28.23 -8.18 -13.32
CA PHE A 948 28.91 -9.15 -12.44
C PHE A 948 28.42 -8.98 -11.00
N PHE A 949 27.96 -10.07 -10.37
CA PHE A 949 27.48 -10.08 -8.98
C PHE A 949 28.33 -11.03 -8.12
N SER A 950 28.93 -10.52 -7.04
CA SER A 950 29.63 -11.33 -6.04
C SER A 950 28.63 -11.91 -5.03
N ARG A 951 28.61 -13.24 -4.90
CA ARG A 951 27.73 -14.00 -4.02
C ARG A 951 28.43 -14.49 -2.73
N SER A 952 29.63 -14.02 -2.42
CA SER A 952 30.54 -14.61 -1.42
C SER A 952 31.32 -13.57 -0.59
N GLU A 953 32.11 -14.08 0.36
CA GLU A 953 33.02 -13.35 1.26
C GLU A 953 33.95 -12.35 0.53
N ASP A 954 34.25 -12.57 -0.75
CA ASP A 954 35.04 -11.66 -1.59
C ASP A 954 34.36 -10.31 -1.89
N ALA A 955 33.10 -10.08 -1.50
CA ALA A 955 32.42 -8.80 -1.73
C ALA A 955 33.21 -7.59 -1.16
N GLU A 956 33.87 -7.75 -0.01
CA GLU A 956 34.76 -6.76 0.60
C GLU A 956 36.07 -6.58 -0.22
N ASN A 957 36.68 -7.68 -0.66
CA ASN A 957 37.89 -7.66 -1.52
C ASN A 957 37.63 -6.98 -2.88
N ILE A 958 36.46 -7.19 -3.46
CA ILE A 958 36.07 -6.70 -4.80
C ILE A 958 35.63 -5.23 -4.76
N SER A 959 34.96 -4.80 -3.68
CA SER A 959 34.50 -3.42 -3.52
C SER A 959 35.49 -2.49 -2.84
N GLY A 960 36.43 -3.04 -2.05
CA GLY A 960 37.27 -2.26 -1.13
C GLY A 960 36.51 -1.68 0.07
N ILE A 961 35.25 -2.06 0.27
CA ILE A 961 34.36 -1.52 1.31
C ILE A 961 34.17 -2.51 2.46
N LYS A 962 34.45 -2.02 3.67
CA LYS A 962 34.34 -2.71 4.96
C LYS A 962 32.92 -3.20 5.23
N GLY A 963 32.78 -4.46 5.62
CA GLY A 963 31.53 -5.11 5.97
C GLY A 963 30.65 -5.51 4.77
N ALA A 964 31.13 -5.38 3.52
CA ALA A 964 30.33 -5.69 2.33
C ALA A 964 29.89 -7.16 2.31
N GLN A 965 28.57 -7.40 2.30
CA GLN A 965 27.94 -8.72 2.30
C GLN A 965 27.66 -9.24 0.88
N ALA A 966 27.48 -8.32 -0.08
CA ALA A 966 27.42 -8.58 -1.52
C ALA A 966 27.81 -7.31 -2.28
N CYS A 967 28.23 -7.47 -3.54
CA CYS A 967 28.44 -6.35 -4.45
C CYS A 967 28.12 -6.72 -5.90
N ALA A 968 27.62 -5.76 -6.68
CA ALA A 968 27.33 -5.88 -8.09
C ALA A 968 28.06 -4.78 -8.86
N THR A 969 28.70 -5.10 -9.99
CA THR A 969 29.41 -4.13 -10.82
C THR A 969 29.04 -4.26 -12.29
N TYR A 970 28.77 -3.12 -12.91
CA TYR A 970 28.37 -2.93 -14.30
C TYR A 970 28.81 -1.54 -14.78
N THR A 971 28.84 -1.31 -16.09
CA THR A 971 29.41 -0.09 -16.68
C THR A 971 28.52 1.14 -16.45
N ALA A 972 29.18 2.23 -16.10
CA ALA A 972 28.59 3.52 -15.72
C ALA A 972 29.50 4.67 -16.20
N GLY A 973 29.06 5.91 -16.01
CA GLY A 973 29.87 7.10 -16.24
C GLY A 973 29.91 8.01 -15.02
N THR A 974 30.97 8.80 -14.90
CA THR A 974 31.02 10.01 -14.05
C THR A 974 31.39 11.20 -14.91
N LEU A 975 30.85 12.39 -14.63
CA LEU A 975 31.16 13.64 -15.33
C LEU A 975 30.84 14.87 -14.47
N SER A 976 31.31 16.05 -14.89
CA SER A 976 30.86 17.34 -14.38
C SER A 976 29.61 17.79 -15.14
N PRO A 977 28.42 17.83 -14.50
CA PRO A 977 27.19 18.24 -15.18
C PRO A 977 27.26 19.70 -15.60
N TYR A 978 27.89 20.56 -14.79
CA TYR A 978 28.01 21.99 -15.06
C TYR A 978 28.82 22.25 -16.34
N LYS A 979 30.00 21.62 -16.50
CA LYS A 979 30.80 21.67 -17.73
C LYS A 979 30.00 21.19 -18.95
N LEU A 980 29.32 20.04 -18.84
CA LEU A 980 28.52 19.47 -19.93
C LEU A 980 27.41 20.42 -20.39
N ILE A 981 26.60 20.94 -19.46
CA ILE A 981 25.48 21.82 -19.81
C ILE A 981 25.95 23.17 -20.34
N LEU A 982 27.02 23.73 -19.78
CA LEU A 982 27.58 24.99 -20.28
C LEU A 982 28.16 24.87 -21.68
N ARG A 983 28.94 23.81 -21.99
CA ARG A 983 29.46 23.65 -23.36
C ARG A 983 28.35 23.42 -24.38
N LEU A 984 27.25 22.75 -23.99
CA LEU A 984 26.06 22.64 -24.84
C LEU A 984 25.33 23.98 -25.01
N ALA A 985 25.25 24.81 -23.96
CA ALA A 985 24.70 26.16 -24.06
C ALA A 985 25.56 27.07 -24.94
N GLU A 986 26.89 27.00 -24.79
CA GLU A 986 27.90 27.72 -25.56
C GLU A 986 27.76 27.43 -27.05
N ILE A 987 27.79 26.15 -27.47
CA ILE A 987 27.59 25.74 -28.87
C ILE A 987 26.29 26.31 -29.47
N LEU A 988 25.23 26.43 -28.68
CA LEU A 988 23.94 26.97 -29.13
C LEU A 988 23.90 28.52 -29.18
N VAL A 989 24.70 29.21 -28.36
CA VAL A 989 24.80 30.67 -28.32
C VAL A 989 25.82 31.18 -29.35
N GLU A 990 27.00 30.54 -29.47
CA GLU A 990 28.03 30.83 -30.48
C GLU A 990 27.44 30.80 -31.90
N GLU A 991 26.69 29.74 -32.21
CA GLU A 991 26.01 29.57 -33.51
C GLU A 991 24.67 30.33 -33.63
N LYS A 992 24.28 31.11 -32.61
CA LYS A 992 23.05 31.93 -32.58
C LYS A 992 21.77 31.11 -32.79
N LEU A 993 21.80 29.85 -32.35
CA LEU A 993 20.71 28.89 -32.46
C LEU A 993 19.68 29.04 -31.32
N LEU A 994 20.11 29.53 -30.17
CA LEU A 994 19.32 29.73 -28.96
C LEU A 994 19.50 31.17 -28.41
N ASN A 995 18.42 31.79 -27.94
CA ASN A 995 18.50 32.99 -27.10
C ASN A 995 18.31 32.58 -25.63
N ILE A 996 19.33 32.78 -24.79
CA ILE A 996 19.25 32.52 -23.34
C ILE A 996 19.01 33.83 -22.60
N GLN A 997 18.14 33.81 -21.59
CA GLN A 997 17.90 34.92 -20.67
C GLN A 997 17.95 34.41 -19.22
N THR A 998 19.11 34.51 -18.59
CA THR A 998 19.33 34.28 -17.16
C THR A 998 18.78 35.42 -16.31
N ASN A 999 18.65 35.18 -15.00
CA ASN A 999 18.16 36.15 -14.02
C ASN A 999 16.84 36.81 -14.51
N THR A 1000 15.94 35.94 -14.99
CA THR A 1000 14.68 36.26 -15.68
C THR A 1000 13.63 35.21 -15.27
N PRO A 1001 13.20 35.18 -14.00
CA PRO A 1001 12.22 34.22 -13.53
C PRO A 1001 10.89 34.41 -14.26
N VAL A 1002 10.33 33.30 -14.73
CA VAL A 1002 8.95 33.26 -15.22
C VAL A 1002 8.02 33.23 -14.01
N THR A 1003 7.04 34.13 -13.98
CA THR A 1003 6.05 34.23 -12.89
C THR A 1003 4.67 33.74 -13.29
N SER A 1004 4.34 33.71 -14.58
CA SER A 1004 3.16 33.03 -15.11
C SER A 1004 3.30 32.68 -16.59
N VAL A 1005 2.52 31.71 -17.03
CA VAL A 1005 2.26 31.41 -18.44
C VAL A 1005 0.74 31.42 -18.62
N SER A 1006 0.25 32.06 -19.67
CA SER A 1006 -1.19 32.18 -19.93
C SER A 1006 -1.49 32.07 -21.44
N PRO A 1007 -2.69 31.67 -21.87
CA PRO A 1007 -3.04 31.61 -23.29
C PRO A 1007 -3.13 33.02 -23.91
N ASP A 1008 -2.59 33.21 -25.10
CA ASP A 1008 -2.79 34.44 -25.89
C ASP A 1008 -4.12 34.34 -26.67
N PRO A 1009 -5.05 35.32 -26.55
CA PRO A 1009 -6.24 35.40 -27.40
C PRO A 1009 -5.96 35.44 -28.91
N LYS A 1010 -4.74 35.78 -29.33
CA LYS A 1010 -4.26 35.76 -30.73
C LYS A 1010 -3.70 34.41 -31.17
N GLY A 1011 -3.62 33.43 -30.26
CA GLY A 1011 -3.03 32.11 -30.45
C GLY A 1011 -1.60 32.02 -29.93
N GLY A 1012 -1.29 30.91 -29.25
CA GLY A 1012 -0.05 30.73 -28.49
C GLY A 1012 -0.21 31.11 -27.02
N PHE A 1013 0.88 31.53 -26.39
CA PHE A 1013 0.99 31.77 -24.95
C PHE A 1013 1.74 33.07 -24.66
N ILE A 1014 1.32 33.78 -23.62
CA ILE A 1014 1.99 34.94 -23.03
C ILE A 1014 2.74 34.46 -21.78
N ILE A 1015 4.06 34.67 -21.77
CA ILE A 1015 4.96 34.32 -20.67
C ILE A 1015 5.34 35.62 -19.95
N THR A 1016 5.10 35.67 -18.64
CA THR A 1016 5.31 36.86 -17.80
C THR A 1016 6.61 36.75 -17.01
N THR A 1017 7.40 37.82 -16.99
CA THR A 1017 8.65 37.94 -16.21
C THR A 1017 8.76 39.34 -15.60
N PRO A 1018 9.59 39.57 -14.56
CA PRO A 1018 9.91 40.92 -14.08
C PRO A 1018 10.58 41.83 -15.12
N ARG A 1019 11.11 41.28 -16.22
CA ARG A 1019 11.71 42.02 -17.35
C ARG A 1019 10.73 42.29 -18.50
N GLY A 1020 9.43 42.05 -18.29
CA GLY A 1020 8.38 42.18 -19.29
C GLY A 1020 7.82 40.82 -19.75
N THR A 1021 6.97 40.87 -20.78
CA THR A 1021 6.32 39.68 -21.36
C THR A 1021 6.98 39.25 -22.67
N THR A 1022 6.87 37.96 -22.99
CA THR A 1022 7.23 37.39 -24.29
C THR A 1022 6.16 36.42 -24.77
N HIS A 1023 5.97 36.30 -26.08
CA HIS A 1023 4.95 35.44 -26.70
C HIS A 1023 5.58 34.17 -27.28
N ALA A 1024 4.98 33.01 -27.06
CA ALA A 1024 5.43 31.73 -27.61
C ALA A 1024 4.30 30.99 -28.35
N LYS A 1025 4.61 30.22 -29.40
CA LYS A 1025 3.63 29.27 -29.97
C LYS A 1025 3.57 27.98 -29.16
N LYS A 1026 4.71 27.55 -28.61
CA LYS A 1026 4.89 26.33 -27.81
C LYS A 1026 5.66 26.63 -26.52
N VAL A 1027 5.33 25.93 -25.42
CA VAL A 1027 6.03 26.09 -24.12
C VAL A 1027 6.54 24.75 -23.62
N VAL A 1028 7.81 24.70 -23.18
CA VAL A 1028 8.42 23.52 -22.55
C VAL A 1028 8.81 23.84 -21.11
N TYR A 1029 8.18 23.17 -20.15
CA TYR A 1029 8.45 23.28 -18.72
C TYR A 1029 9.55 22.29 -18.31
N ALA A 1030 10.76 22.80 -18.07
CA ALA A 1030 11.95 22.03 -17.69
C ALA A 1030 12.51 22.44 -16.31
N ASN A 1031 11.68 23.10 -15.49
CA ASN A 1031 12.03 23.67 -14.18
C ASN A 1031 11.91 22.68 -13.00
N ASN A 1032 11.70 21.38 -13.28
CA ASN A 1032 11.77 20.25 -12.34
C ASN A 1032 11.03 20.45 -11.01
N ALA A 1033 11.75 20.74 -9.91
CA ALA A 1033 11.18 20.91 -8.57
C ALA A 1033 10.26 22.14 -8.44
N HIS A 1034 10.48 23.14 -9.28
CA HIS A 1034 9.79 24.42 -9.25
C HIS A 1034 8.51 24.42 -10.12
N ILE A 1035 8.12 23.26 -10.66
CA ILE A 1035 7.03 23.10 -11.62
C ILE A 1035 5.68 23.62 -11.10
N ALA A 1036 5.37 23.38 -9.82
CA ALA A 1036 4.12 23.78 -9.18
C ALA A 1036 3.92 25.32 -9.13
N GLY A 1037 4.99 26.11 -9.24
CA GLY A 1037 4.92 27.56 -9.34
C GLY A 1037 4.34 28.09 -10.66
N LEU A 1038 4.29 27.25 -11.70
CA LEU A 1038 3.74 27.60 -13.02
C LEU A 1038 2.59 26.68 -13.45
N LEU A 1039 2.55 25.44 -12.94
CA LEU A 1039 1.49 24.46 -13.17
C LEU A 1039 1.02 23.90 -11.81
N PRO A 1040 0.13 24.60 -11.07
CA PRO A 1040 -0.30 24.20 -9.73
C PRO A 1040 -0.94 22.82 -9.64
N GLU A 1041 -1.46 22.27 -10.74
CA GLU A 1041 -1.90 20.87 -10.82
C GLU A 1041 -0.81 19.85 -10.47
N TYR A 1042 0.48 20.16 -10.66
CA TYR A 1042 1.59 19.27 -10.29
C TYR A 1042 2.02 19.37 -8.81
N ARG A 1043 1.36 20.19 -7.98
CA ARG A 1043 1.79 20.46 -6.58
C ARG A 1043 1.97 19.21 -5.72
N ASN A 1044 1.10 18.22 -5.89
CA ASN A 1044 1.19 16.93 -5.20
C ASN A 1044 1.89 15.86 -6.06
N ALA A 1045 1.79 15.97 -7.38
CA ALA A 1045 2.38 15.01 -8.31
C ALA A 1045 3.91 15.11 -8.35
N ILE A 1046 4.48 16.30 -8.14
CA ILE A 1046 5.92 16.57 -8.08
C ILE A 1046 6.20 17.54 -6.92
N VAL A 1047 6.78 17.03 -5.84
CA VAL A 1047 7.15 17.79 -4.64
C VAL A 1047 8.63 18.20 -4.71
N PRO A 1048 8.99 19.44 -4.33
CA PRO A 1048 10.39 19.83 -4.16
C PRO A 1048 10.98 19.19 -2.89
N CYS A 1049 12.06 18.44 -3.04
CA CYS A 1049 12.77 17.82 -1.93
C CYS A 1049 14.25 18.24 -1.91
N LYS A 1050 14.72 18.80 -0.80
CA LYS A 1050 16.13 19.14 -0.57
C LYS A 1050 16.95 17.87 -0.28
N GLY A 1051 18.20 17.85 -0.72
CA GLY A 1051 19.20 16.86 -0.36
C GLY A 1051 20.59 17.50 -0.26
N ILE A 1052 21.60 16.73 0.13
CA ILE A 1052 22.98 17.24 0.30
C ILE A 1052 24.02 16.38 -0.43
N CYS A 1053 25.08 17.05 -0.89
CA CYS A 1053 26.28 16.49 -1.48
C CYS A 1053 27.52 17.15 -0.87
N SER A 1054 28.66 16.44 -0.90
CA SER A 1054 29.94 16.87 -0.36
C SER A 1054 31.08 16.59 -1.33
N HIS A 1055 32.12 17.43 -1.26
CA HIS A 1055 33.44 17.25 -1.84
C HIS A 1055 34.41 16.91 -0.70
N ILE A 1056 35.14 15.79 -0.84
CA ILE A 1056 36.11 15.30 0.14
C ILE A 1056 37.50 15.30 -0.49
N THR A 1057 38.48 15.86 0.22
CA THR A 1057 39.88 15.96 -0.19
C THR A 1057 40.82 15.36 0.86
N VAL A 1058 42.06 15.08 0.48
CA VAL A 1058 43.16 14.72 1.40
C VAL A 1058 44.11 15.92 1.58
N PRO A 1059 44.95 15.94 2.64
CA PRO A 1059 46.04 16.91 2.77
C PRO A 1059 46.97 16.89 1.55
N ALA A 1060 47.50 18.05 1.15
CA ALA A 1060 48.25 18.20 -0.12
C ALA A 1060 49.58 17.45 -0.17
N ASP A 1061 50.12 17.05 0.97
CA ASP A 1061 51.28 16.17 1.15
C ASP A 1061 50.93 14.67 1.16
N THR A 1062 49.64 14.33 1.26
CA THR A 1062 49.12 12.96 1.30
C THR A 1062 48.55 12.56 -0.07
N ARG A 1063 48.91 11.37 -0.55
CA ARG A 1063 48.34 10.80 -1.78
C ARG A 1063 47.06 10.01 -1.45
N ALA A 1064 45.94 10.42 -2.05
CA ALA A 1064 44.68 9.68 -1.97
C ALA A 1064 44.82 8.24 -2.53
N PRO A 1065 44.28 7.21 -1.85
CA PRO A 1065 44.17 5.87 -2.41
C PRO A 1065 43.32 5.87 -3.68
N HIS A 1066 43.78 5.17 -4.72
CA HIS A 1066 43.16 5.26 -6.03
C HIS A 1066 41.89 4.39 -6.14
N LEU A 1067 40.74 5.04 -6.34
CA LEU A 1067 39.47 4.41 -6.66
C LEU A 1067 39.14 4.64 -8.14
N THR A 1068 39.04 3.56 -8.91
CA THR A 1068 38.72 3.60 -10.36
C THR A 1068 37.22 3.69 -10.66
N ASN A 1069 36.42 3.13 -9.76
CA ASN A 1069 34.98 2.87 -9.96
C ASN A 1069 34.16 3.98 -9.30
N SER A 1070 32.94 4.20 -9.75
CA SER A 1070 31.92 4.85 -8.94
C SER A 1070 31.26 3.84 -8.01
N TYR A 1071 30.57 4.31 -6.95
CA TYR A 1071 29.96 3.43 -5.95
C TYR A 1071 28.53 3.85 -5.61
N ILE A 1072 27.71 2.87 -5.26
CA ILE A 1072 26.44 3.02 -4.56
C ILE A 1072 26.52 2.19 -3.27
N ILE A 1073 26.56 2.85 -2.12
CA ILE A 1073 26.75 2.21 -0.82
C ILE A 1073 25.40 2.16 -0.11
N ARG A 1074 24.94 0.95 0.24
CA ARG A 1074 23.62 0.70 0.84
C ARG A 1074 23.82 0.22 2.28
N GLU A 1075 23.72 1.18 3.19
CA GLU A 1075 23.85 1.00 4.65
C GLU A 1075 22.60 0.30 5.24
N ASP A 1076 21.41 0.60 4.72
CA ASP A 1076 20.13 0.02 5.11
C ASP A 1076 19.26 -0.38 3.90
N ASP A 1077 18.05 -0.89 4.16
CA ASP A 1077 17.11 -1.40 3.15
C ASP A 1077 16.44 -0.31 2.27
N SER A 1078 16.54 0.98 2.64
CA SER A 1078 15.77 2.09 2.05
C SER A 1078 16.59 3.34 1.71
N THR A 1079 17.86 3.40 2.11
CA THR A 1079 18.77 4.53 1.82
C THR A 1079 20.04 4.09 1.10
N LEU A 1080 20.67 5.04 0.41
CA LEU A 1080 21.94 4.85 -0.27
C LEU A 1080 22.76 6.14 -0.27
N ALA A 1081 24.07 5.99 -0.37
CA ALA A 1081 24.99 7.05 -0.75
C ALA A 1081 25.57 6.74 -2.14
N TYR A 1082 25.69 7.76 -2.99
CA TYR A 1082 26.34 7.69 -4.29
C TYR A 1082 27.67 8.43 -4.25
N LEU A 1083 28.71 7.80 -4.82
CA LEU A 1083 30.09 8.29 -4.70
C LEU A 1083 30.80 8.22 -6.06
N THR A 1084 31.44 9.31 -6.44
CA THR A 1084 32.22 9.43 -7.67
C THR A 1084 33.64 9.94 -7.37
N PRO A 1085 34.68 9.15 -7.68
CA PRO A 1085 36.05 9.65 -7.65
C PRO A 1085 36.30 10.63 -8.79
N LYS A 1086 37.20 11.58 -8.54
CA LYS A 1086 37.70 12.56 -9.52
C LYS A 1086 39.15 12.23 -9.91
N ILE A 1087 39.61 12.81 -11.02
CA ILE A 1087 40.89 12.47 -11.68
C ILE A 1087 42.11 12.87 -10.83
N ASP A 1088 41.96 13.90 -10.00
CA ASP A 1088 42.93 14.36 -8.99
C ASP A 1088 42.96 13.49 -7.71
N GLY A 1089 42.03 12.55 -7.57
CA GLY A 1089 41.86 11.72 -6.38
C GLY A 1089 40.93 12.31 -5.32
N SER A 1090 40.28 13.44 -5.57
CA SER A 1090 39.17 13.91 -4.72
C SER A 1090 37.92 13.06 -4.92
N ILE A 1091 36.95 13.19 -4.01
CA ILE A 1091 35.71 12.41 -4.02
C ILE A 1091 34.51 13.37 -3.96
N VAL A 1092 33.54 13.19 -4.86
CA VAL A 1092 32.20 13.79 -4.70
C VAL A 1092 31.24 12.70 -4.25
N VAL A 1093 30.57 12.92 -3.11
CA VAL A 1093 29.64 11.97 -2.49
C VAL A 1093 28.33 12.66 -2.10
N GLY A 1094 27.19 11.99 -2.28
CA GLY A 1094 25.88 12.48 -1.86
C GLY A 1094 25.00 11.35 -1.33
N GLY A 1095 23.98 11.68 -0.54
CA GLY A 1095 23.21 10.67 0.21
C GLY A 1095 22.70 11.24 1.52
N ALA A 1096 23.15 10.67 2.65
CA ALA A 1096 22.80 11.07 4.02
C ALA A 1096 21.29 11.00 4.39
N SER A 1097 20.42 10.44 3.53
CA SER A 1097 18.97 10.44 3.76
C SER A 1097 18.53 9.65 4.99
N SER A 1098 19.33 8.69 5.47
CA SER A 1098 19.12 8.00 6.75
C SER A 1098 19.26 8.92 7.97
N LYS A 1099 19.89 10.09 7.82
CA LYS A 1099 20.03 11.10 8.88
C LYS A 1099 18.90 12.14 8.86
N PHE A 1100 18.40 12.50 7.67
CA PHE A 1100 17.41 13.58 7.54
C PHE A 1100 15.99 13.16 7.17
N LYS A 1101 15.73 11.93 6.68
CA LYS A 1101 14.34 11.45 6.46
C LYS A 1101 13.40 11.68 7.67
N PRO A 1102 13.82 11.49 8.94
CA PRO A 1102 13.00 11.79 10.12
C PRO A 1102 12.68 13.28 10.39
N PHE A 1103 13.21 14.18 9.57
CA PHE A 1103 13.12 15.63 9.71
C PHE A 1103 12.53 16.27 8.43
N PRO A 1104 11.29 15.91 8.02
CA PRO A 1104 10.67 16.42 6.79
C PRO A 1104 10.71 17.94 6.68
N GLU A 1105 10.63 18.69 7.77
CA GLU A 1105 10.81 20.15 7.83
C GLU A 1105 12.11 20.65 7.17
N GLU A 1106 13.21 19.88 7.27
CA GLU A 1106 14.50 20.22 6.67
C GLU A 1106 14.56 19.92 5.16
N TRP A 1107 13.68 19.07 4.61
CA TRP A 1107 13.86 18.53 3.26
C TRP A 1107 12.61 18.37 2.39
N TYR A 1108 11.45 17.99 2.94
CA TYR A 1108 10.22 17.77 2.19
C TYR A 1108 9.50 19.11 1.91
N ASN A 1109 8.91 19.25 0.72
CA ASN A 1109 8.31 20.50 0.22
C ASN A 1109 9.26 21.72 0.21
N ASN A 1110 10.57 21.50 0.33
CA ASN A 1110 11.54 22.55 0.62
C ASN A 1110 12.28 23.01 -0.67
N VAL A 1111 12.15 24.30 -1.00
CA VAL A 1111 12.80 24.94 -2.16
C VAL A 1111 14.04 25.77 -1.81
N ASP A 1112 14.42 25.85 -0.54
CA ASP A 1112 15.52 26.67 -0.04
C ASP A 1112 16.86 25.94 -0.10
N ASP A 1113 17.60 26.11 -1.20
CA ASP A 1113 19.00 25.67 -1.32
C ASP A 1113 20.03 26.68 -0.78
N SER A 1114 19.62 27.75 -0.07
CA SER A 1114 20.54 28.66 0.66
C SER A 1114 21.04 28.07 1.99
N THR A 1115 20.27 27.17 2.58
CA THR A 1115 20.62 26.44 3.81
C THR A 1115 21.03 25.00 3.52
N LEU A 1116 21.81 24.40 4.41
CA LEU A 1116 22.09 22.96 4.41
C LEU A 1116 20.87 22.15 4.91
N ILE A 1117 21.10 20.88 5.25
CA ILE A 1117 20.18 20.04 6.03
C ILE A 1117 20.90 19.73 7.34
N GLU A 1118 20.45 20.29 8.45
CA GLU A 1118 21.16 20.28 9.73
C GLU A 1118 21.45 18.87 10.26
N PRO A 1119 20.47 17.92 10.31
CA PRO A 1119 20.73 16.54 10.73
C PRO A 1119 21.71 15.77 9.84
N GLY A 1120 21.93 16.22 8.60
CA GLY A 1120 22.74 15.53 7.60
C GLY A 1120 24.15 16.08 7.42
N LYS A 1121 24.43 17.31 7.85
CA LYS A 1121 25.64 18.06 7.44
C LYS A 1121 26.96 17.36 7.78
N ASP A 1122 27.08 16.78 8.98
CA ASP A 1122 28.30 16.15 9.47
C ASP A 1122 28.42 14.67 9.02
N HIS A 1123 27.45 14.13 8.25
CA HIS A 1123 27.45 12.72 7.84
C HIS A 1123 28.68 12.32 7.02
N PHE A 1124 29.21 13.25 6.22
CA PHE A 1124 30.34 13.00 5.32
C PHE A 1124 31.71 13.13 6.00
N ASP A 1125 31.77 13.60 7.25
CA ASP A 1125 33.03 13.60 8.02
C ASP A 1125 33.51 12.18 8.27
N THR A 1126 34.81 11.94 8.06
CA THR A 1126 35.46 10.62 8.10
C THR A 1126 34.88 9.56 7.15
N TYR A 1127 34.00 9.91 6.21
CA TYR A 1127 33.25 8.95 5.38
C TYR A 1127 34.15 7.92 4.69
N MET A 1128 35.26 8.37 4.11
CA MET A 1128 36.21 7.49 3.43
C MET A 1128 36.91 6.54 4.40
N GLN A 1129 37.34 7.03 5.57
CA GLN A 1129 37.95 6.25 6.64
C GLN A 1129 37.00 5.16 7.18
N ARG A 1130 35.71 5.49 7.33
CA ARG A 1130 34.68 4.55 7.82
C ARG A 1130 34.46 3.40 6.85
N PHE A 1131 34.29 3.69 5.56
CA PHE A 1131 33.84 2.69 4.58
C PHE A 1131 34.95 2.01 3.78
N PHE A 1132 36.00 2.73 3.37
CA PHE A 1132 37.01 2.17 2.46
C PHE A 1132 38.28 1.73 3.18
N HIS A 1133 38.84 0.60 2.78
CA HIS A 1133 40.16 0.16 3.23
C HIS A 1133 41.29 1.03 2.67
N GLY A 1134 42.33 1.25 3.49
CA GLY A 1134 43.50 2.05 3.13
C GLY A 1134 43.28 3.57 3.18
N TRP A 1135 42.06 4.03 3.48
CA TRP A 1135 41.75 5.45 3.64
C TRP A 1135 41.93 5.96 5.07
N GLU A 1136 42.12 5.07 6.06
CA GLU A 1136 42.05 5.37 7.51
C GLU A 1136 43.01 6.50 7.92
N ASN A 1137 44.25 6.41 7.42
CA ASN A 1137 45.35 7.31 7.80
C ASN A 1137 45.58 8.43 6.77
N THR A 1138 44.65 8.66 5.85
CA THR A 1138 44.84 9.64 4.76
C THR A 1138 44.52 11.08 5.15
N GLY A 1139 43.98 11.31 6.36
CA GLY A 1139 43.51 12.64 6.77
C GLY A 1139 42.36 13.20 5.92
N ALA A 1140 41.66 12.35 5.16
CA ALA A 1140 40.57 12.77 4.28
C ALA A 1140 39.49 13.53 5.06
N LYS A 1141 39.04 14.67 4.51
CA LYS A 1141 38.13 15.61 5.17
C LYS A 1141 37.12 16.17 4.18
N VAL A 1142 35.97 16.62 4.69
CA VAL A 1142 35.05 17.47 3.92
C VAL A 1142 35.76 18.79 3.61
N ASP A 1143 35.80 19.13 2.33
CA ASP A 1143 36.28 20.39 1.79
C ASP A 1143 35.11 21.34 1.50
N LYS A 1144 34.01 20.77 1.00
CA LYS A 1144 32.77 21.50 0.73
C LYS A 1144 31.55 20.61 0.97
N ILE A 1145 30.46 21.23 1.36
CA ILE A 1145 29.13 20.61 1.43
C ILE A 1145 28.11 21.62 0.92
N TRP A 1146 27.13 21.15 0.15
CA TRP A 1146 26.07 21.98 -0.42
C TRP A 1146 24.74 21.22 -0.46
N SER A 1147 23.65 21.97 -0.41
CA SER A 1147 22.30 21.46 -0.60
C SER A 1147 21.85 21.57 -2.05
N GLY A 1148 20.82 20.83 -2.44
CA GLY A 1148 20.20 20.96 -3.76
C GLY A 1148 18.78 20.39 -3.77
N VAL A 1149 17.87 21.07 -4.46
CA VAL A 1149 16.44 20.72 -4.50
C VAL A 1149 16.11 19.91 -5.75
N MET A 1150 15.39 18.81 -5.58
CA MET A 1150 15.02 17.83 -6.59
C MET A 1150 13.49 17.71 -6.66
N GLY A 1151 12.92 17.61 -7.86
CA GLY A 1151 11.51 17.22 -8.00
C GLY A 1151 11.37 15.71 -7.80
N TYR A 1152 10.72 15.29 -6.71
CA TYR A 1152 10.31 13.90 -6.49
C TYR A 1152 8.85 13.74 -6.93
N SER A 1153 8.58 12.70 -7.72
CA SER A 1153 7.25 12.36 -8.22
C SER A 1153 6.51 11.43 -7.26
N PHE A 1154 5.20 11.63 -7.10
CA PHE A 1154 4.33 10.83 -6.23
C PHE A 1154 4.41 9.29 -6.46
N ASP A 1155 4.68 8.85 -7.69
CA ASP A 1155 4.69 7.44 -8.12
C ASP A 1155 6.08 6.93 -8.58
N SER A 1156 7.16 7.60 -8.15
CA SER A 1156 8.56 7.35 -8.56
C SER A 1156 8.83 7.40 -10.07
N ASN A 1157 7.93 7.96 -10.90
CA ASN A 1157 8.13 8.10 -12.34
C ASN A 1157 8.12 9.59 -12.75
N PRO A 1158 9.06 10.07 -13.59
CA PRO A 1158 9.00 11.43 -14.11
C PRO A 1158 7.71 11.68 -14.91
N HIS A 1159 7.31 12.95 -15.01
CA HIS A 1159 6.22 13.40 -15.86
C HIS A 1159 6.82 14.03 -17.11
N ILE A 1160 6.59 13.38 -18.25
CA ILE A 1160 7.20 13.72 -19.54
C ILE A 1160 6.12 13.77 -20.63
N GLY A 1161 6.19 14.78 -21.50
CA GLY A 1161 5.37 14.89 -22.71
C GLY A 1161 4.34 16.01 -22.68
N VAL A 1162 3.32 15.90 -23.54
CA VAL A 1162 2.24 16.89 -23.70
C VAL A 1162 1.45 17.06 -22.39
N LEU A 1163 1.12 18.30 -22.02
CA LEU A 1163 0.28 18.57 -20.85
C LEU A 1163 -1.16 18.06 -21.06
N PRO A 1164 -1.73 17.27 -20.13
CA PRO A 1164 -3.06 16.68 -20.31
C PRO A 1164 -4.18 17.73 -20.42
N LYS A 1165 -5.18 17.45 -21.26
CA LYS A 1165 -6.34 18.32 -21.42
C LYS A 1165 -7.26 18.20 -20.21
N LYS A 1166 -7.50 19.32 -19.53
CA LYS A 1166 -8.52 19.43 -18.49
C LYS A 1166 -9.91 19.32 -19.15
N GLU A 1167 -10.56 18.16 -19.01
CA GLU A 1167 -12.00 18.07 -19.30
C GLU A 1167 -12.77 19.06 -18.41
N LYS A 1168 -13.90 19.59 -18.90
CA LYS A 1168 -14.80 20.38 -18.05
C LYS A 1168 -15.49 19.42 -17.06
N PRO A 1169 -15.34 19.60 -15.73
CA PRO A 1169 -16.04 18.77 -14.76
C PRO A 1169 -17.54 18.80 -15.00
N LYS A 1170 -18.17 17.63 -15.05
CA LYS A 1170 -19.63 17.50 -15.29
C LYS A 1170 -20.46 17.84 -14.03
N SER A 1171 -19.82 18.07 -12.89
CA SER A 1171 -20.40 18.46 -11.60
C SER A 1171 -19.91 19.84 -11.16
N LYS A 1172 -20.76 20.60 -10.46
CA LYS A 1172 -20.52 22.01 -10.09
C LYS A 1172 -19.79 22.17 -8.75
N LYS A 1173 -18.52 22.58 -8.77
CA LYS A 1173 -17.93 23.65 -7.92
C LYS A 1173 -16.48 23.88 -8.34
N TRP A 1174 -15.90 25.01 -7.90
CA TRP A 1174 -14.58 25.55 -8.29
C TRP A 1174 -14.50 26.05 -9.74
N TRP A 1175 -14.23 27.34 -9.90
CA TRP A 1175 -14.08 28.02 -11.19
C TRP A 1175 -12.78 28.83 -11.16
N TRP A 1176 -11.76 28.37 -11.87
CA TRP A 1176 -10.46 29.04 -12.00
C TRP A 1176 -10.26 29.49 -13.45
N PRO A 1177 -10.04 30.79 -13.73
CA PRO A 1177 -10.25 31.35 -15.07
C PRO A 1177 -9.00 31.31 -15.97
N TRP A 1178 -8.67 30.14 -16.53
CA TRP A 1178 -7.69 30.02 -17.62
C TRP A 1178 -8.26 29.20 -18.78
N GLY A 1179 -8.22 29.76 -19.99
CA GLY A 1179 -8.88 29.18 -21.17
C GLY A 1179 -8.06 28.05 -21.80
N ALA A 1180 -8.67 26.87 -21.98
CA ALA A 1180 -8.08 25.80 -22.79
C ALA A 1180 -8.09 26.21 -24.27
N THR A 1181 -6.91 26.35 -24.88
CA THR A 1181 -6.74 26.39 -26.33
C THR A 1181 -6.78 24.98 -26.90
N GLU A 1182 -7.36 24.79 -28.09
CA GLU A 1182 -7.66 23.46 -28.65
C GLU A 1182 -6.43 22.66 -29.13
N LYS A 1183 -5.20 23.13 -28.88
CA LYS A 1183 -3.96 22.57 -29.46
C LYS A 1183 -2.93 22.16 -28.41
N ASP A 1184 -2.36 20.98 -28.64
CA ASP A 1184 -1.40 20.25 -27.81
C ASP A 1184 0.02 20.85 -27.85
N GLU A 1185 0.15 22.12 -27.43
CA GLU A 1185 1.36 22.93 -27.64
C GLU A 1185 2.12 23.30 -26.35
N GLN A 1186 1.88 22.56 -25.27
CA GLN A 1186 2.62 22.70 -24.01
C GLN A 1186 3.14 21.34 -23.52
N PHE A 1187 4.39 21.30 -23.05
CA PHE A 1187 5.13 20.07 -22.78
C PHE A 1187 5.88 20.16 -21.45
N VAL A 1188 6.03 19.05 -20.73
CA VAL A 1188 6.74 18.98 -19.43
C VAL A 1188 7.89 17.97 -19.46
N LEU A 1189 8.96 18.25 -18.72
CA LEU A 1189 10.03 17.33 -18.32
C LEU A 1189 10.39 17.61 -16.83
N ALA A 1190 9.75 16.90 -15.89
CA ALA A 1190 9.94 17.15 -14.46
C ALA A 1190 9.73 15.88 -13.60
N GLY A 1191 10.14 15.92 -12.33
CA GLY A 1191 9.87 14.84 -11.36
C GLY A 1191 10.89 13.70 -11.41
N PHE A 1192 12.17 13.99 -11.63
CA PHE A 1192 13.21 12.98 -11.87
C PHE A 1192 13.73 12.23 -10.62
N ASN A 1193 13.17 12.42 -9.42
CA ASN A 1193 13.49 11.64 -8.20
C ASN A 1193 14.99 11.61 -7.82
N GLY A 1194 15.73 12.68 -8.12
CA GLY A 1194 17.19 12.73 -7.99
C GLY A 1194 17.97 11.90 -9.04
N HIS A 1195 17.30 11.04 -9.79
CA HIS A 1195 17.86 10.08 -10.75
C HIS A 1195 17.77 10.58 -12.21
N GLY A 1196 17.94 11.88 -12.43
CA GLY A 1196 17.79 12.48 -13.77
C GLY A 1196 18.94 12.19 -14.74
N MET A 1197 20.12 11.82 -14.25
CA MET A 1197 21.33 11.69 -15.09
C MET A 1197 21.19 10.66 -16.23
N PRO A 1198 20.72 9.41 -15.98
CA PRO A 1198 20.48 8.40 -17.03
C PRO A 1198 19.08 8.47 -17.66
N VAL A 1199 18.33 9.58 -17.52
CA VAL A 1199 16.94 9.70 -18.00
C VAL A 1199 16.70 10.93 -18.88
N ILE A 1200 17.38 12.05 -18.59
CA ILE A 1200 17.01 13.35 -19.16
C ILE A 1200 17.36 13.50 -20.66
N TRP A 1201 18.43 12.87 -21.15
CA TRP A 1201 18.92 13.12 -22.52
C TRP A 1201 17.99 12.58 -23.60
N LEU A 1202 17.65 11.29 -23.56
CA LEU A 1202 16.72 10.69 -24.52
C LEU A 1202 15.27 11.14 -24.27
N ALA A 1203 14.92 11.53 -23.03
CA ALA A 1203 13.64 12.18 -22.77
C ALA A 1203 13.54 13.56 -23.44
N ALA A 1204 14.59 14.36 -23.37
CA ALA A 1204 14.67 15.65 -24.06
C ALA A 1204 14.69 15.50 -25.59
N LYS A 1205 15.26 14.41 -26.12
CA LYS A 1205 15.08 14.02 -27.53
C LYS A 1205 13.60 13.76 -27.83
N GLY A 1206 12.93 12.89 -27.08
CA GLY A 1206 11.52 12.55 -27.31
C GLY A 1206 10.60 13.77 -27.24
N VAL A 1207 10.80 14.69 -26.29
CA VAL A 1207 10.05 15.95 -26.26
C VAL A 1207 10.42 16.88 -27.42
N ALA A 1208 11.67 16.94 -27.86
CA ALA A 1208 12.03 17.67 -29.08
C ALA A 1208 11.37 17.09 -30.34
N GLU A 1209 11.16 15.78 -30.44
CA GLU A 1209 10.41 15.12 -31.51
C GLU A 1209 8.93 15.54 -31.47
N MET A 1210 8.28 15.50 -30.30
CA MET A 1210 6.88 15.96 -30.15
C MET A 1210 6.74 17.46 -30.47
N VAL A 1211 7.63 18.32 -29.95
CA VAL A 1211 7.63 19.78 -30.15
C VAL A 1211 7.81 20.14 -31.64
N SER A 1212 8.76 19.50 -32.34
CA SER A 1212 9.15 19.91 -33.70
C SER A 1212 8.49 19.13 -34.84
N GLN A 1213 8.16 17.85 -34.62
CA GLN A 1213 7.60 16.96 -35.65
C GLN A 1213 6.12 16.63 -35.40
N GLY A 1214 5.55 17.00 -34.24
CA GLY A 1214 4.17 16.66 -33.88
C GLY A 1214 3.97 15.16 -33.67
N TRP A 1215 4.98 14.46 -33.18
CA TRP A 1215 4.86 13.04 -32.81
C TRP A 1215 3.98 12.86 -31.58
N ASP A 1216 3.29 11.71 -31.50
CA ASP A 1216 2.68 11.23 -30.27
C ASP A 1216 3.77 10.66 -29.34
N PHE A 1217 3.53 10.66 -28.02
CA PHE A 1217 4.48 10.16 -27.02
C PHE A 1217 4.97 8.74 -27.37
N GLU A 1218 4.06 7.86 -27.77
CA GLU A 1218 4.29 6.46 -28.11
C GLU A 1218 5.27 6.26 -29.28
N LYS A 1219 5.47 7.28 -30.14
CA LYS A 1219 6.40 7.21 -31.28
C LYS A 1219 7.85 7.55 -30.90
N THR A 1220 8.07 8.21 -29.77
CA THR A 1220 9.39 8.66 -29.30
C THR A 1220 10.27 7.54 -28.74
N GLY A 1221 9.68 6.37 -28.43
CA GLY A 1221 10.38 5.28 -27.75
C GLY A 1221 10.72 5.55 -26.28
N MET A 1222 10.16 6.61 -25.67
CA MET A 1222 10.24 6.81 -24.22
C MET A 1222 9.38 5.78 -23.46
N PRO A 1223 9.79 5.32 -22.26
CA PRO A 1223 9.02 4.37 -21.47
C PRO A 1223 7.60 4.83 -21.17
N SER A 1224 6.66 3.90 -21.31
CA SER A 1224 5.21 4.14 -21.17
C SER A 1224 4.82 4.77 -19.83
N LEU A 1225 5.50 4.40 -18.74
CA LEU A 1225 5.27 4.94 -17.40
C LEU A 1225 5.75 6.40 -17.22
N PHE A 1226 6.62 6.91 -18.09
CA PHE A 1226 7.10 8.29 -18.01
C PHE A 1226 6.12 9.30 -18.62
N LYS A 1227 5.11 8.83 -19.36
CA LYS A 1227 4.06 9.68 -19.94
C LYS A 1227 3.32 10.40 -18.83
N THR A 1228 3.21 11.73 -18.91
CA THR A 1228 2.29 12.46 -18.02
C THR A 1228 0.84 12.27 -18.50
N THR A 1229 -0.10 12.05 -17.58
CA THR A 1229 -1.52 11.84 -17.89
C THR A 1229 -2.38 12.47 -16.81
N THR A 1230 -3.66 12.73 -17.12
CA THR A 1230 -4.61 13.28 -16.14
C THR A 1230 -4.72 12.36 -14.92
N GLU A 1231 -4.82 11.06 -15.14
CA GLU A 1231 -4.98 10.04 -14.10
C GLU A 1231 -3.76 9.97 -13.17
N ARG A 1232 -2.54 10.12 -13.71
CA ARG A 1232 -1.31 10.17 -12.88
C ARG A 1232 -1.29 11.41 -11.98
N ILE A 1233 -1.77 12.55 -12.47
CA ILE A 1233 -1.84 13.79 -11.70
C ILE A 1233 -2.95 13.68 -10.63
N GLU A 1234 -4.16 13.30 -11.03
CA GLU A 1234 -5.32 13.18 -10.13
C GLU A 1234 -5.11 12.16 -9.01
N LYS A 1235 -4.37 11.07 -9.27
CA LYS A 1235 -3.98 10.10 -8.24
C LYS A 1235 -3.22 10.72 -7.06
N SER A 1236 -2.46 11.80 -7.29
CA SER A 1236 -1.74 12.53 -6.23
C SER A 1236 -2.63 13.51 -5.43
N LEU A 1237 -3.83 13.82 -5.91
CA LEU A 1237 -4.75 14.75 -5.24
C LEU A 1237 -5.58 14.08 -4.13
N GLY A 1238 -5.76 12.75 -4.19
CA GLY A 1238 -6.56 11.98 -3.24
C GLY A 1238 -5.79 11.34 -2.09
N SER A 1239 -4.49 11.63 -1.92
CA SER A 1239 -3.62 10.92 -0.96
C SER A 1239 -2.90 11.89 -0.03
N GLN A 1240 -3.08 11.74 1.29
CA GLN A 1240 -2.42 12.56 2.32
C GLN A 1240 -1.09 11.97 2.83
N ASP A 1241 -0.68 10.80 2.32
CA ASP A 1241 0.52 10.07 2.75
C ASP A 1241 1.84 10.59 2.15
N GLY A 1242 1.77 11.41 1.10
CA GLY A 1242 2.94 11.84 0.32
C GLY A 1242 3.45 10.81 -0.70
N GLY A 1243 2.73 9.70 -0.89
CA GLY A 1243 3.04 8.64 -1.85
C GLY A 1243 4.45 8.05 -1.66
N ASP A 1244 5.12 7.74 -2.77
CA ASP A 1244 6.46 7.13 -2.75
C ASP A 1244 7.55 8.00 -2.11
N ILE A 1245 7.28 9.30 -1.96
CA ILE A 1245 8.25 10.28 -1.43
C ILE A 1245 8.46 10.05 0.07
N MET A 1246 7.46 9.52 0.76
CA MET A 1246 7.46 9.24 2.21
C MET A 1246 7.57 7.74 2.55
N ALA A 1247 7.77 6.87 1.56
CA ALA A 1247 7.80 5.41 1.69
C ALA A 1247 9.22 4.80 1.89
#